data_AF-A0A532T907-F1
#
_entry.id   AF-A0A532T907-F1
#
_cell.length_a   1.000
_cell.length_b   1.000
_cell.length_c   1.000
_cell.angle_alpha   90.00
_cell.angle_beta   90.00
_cell.angle_gamma   90.00
#
_symmetry.space_group_name_H-M   'P 1'
#
loop_
_entity.id
_entity.type
_entity.pdbx_description
1 polymer ?
#
loop_
_entity_poly.entity_id
_entity_poly.type
_entity_poly.pdbx_seq_one_letter_code
_entity_poly.pdbx_strand_id
1 'polypeptide(L)'
;MSVSLDLKKEFLTNFQKKIITARKLLFAANHKWASSVLDNLSFDIEKSDWLDIQKKHQLNMVISNSWWMYLNSLVKHKEGKADIDLIRYIDAYKRFFSFLSRLDDFYLFNNFSTNLLKKFVNMEDLSQIGITKFINSFSAKLQEKEEFQKLFELQILQIFLRKSVAPSEYFHLSMETLGKTIFNIEPSKRALFLYIILEDVCLKYKLMGDSAEFVRLINKILVNRLPGYLKNEFSNISRITINERSFGATLIDLEELIYYLNDIGEYSWIILLIRNIFSKIQEYNSFGEAVTYIRKFIDFSVDRNRFEMAFDIYDFLEDLFMYKTDLSYDNILIELWGEACKKFVDMKEKKYLLQSLVKLNNHLKLPQKHDQIFHYFYTCNILWQFKSMFFALEQRDFWRMMFYRALFEEQNYRIAQKILLYLDEDFNKIIPDLKVLYSETEHLQKEIYAFDDQNAVPHLFHKDFAIKQLILRINFNGMISYRMNSVDDEVIDGTISNEYWNDSQVLELYNELFTEPEHRKFTFDLNEFGELLYIFLPKLIRNFFKSFKIESLNLIPQIYFVLDNITIPFDLIYDNNFFCLKYSIGYKLSEVSLRGVVFDDTDIEDSSLEPSKTGYKVLIIDSINSKSPLKWNEKARQKELLFPFQAGADELNYIINFFNERSEIDQLTTLIGANSTRENIISNLSDGTYQIIVFVGNIFYSKWSPKNSFFLTNDNHIVTFNEINQILSKNSLKIQPFIFFNSQIYDINGRKIRNTLTNFGEIVAQFDYNKITGIVSKNYPIFNDETKQITSSFFINFFNKTSQGVSLLKARQQCIARKMEKILEQQVKDSISKNGTTRIDLRSSLAISSYLLFGKPWRKISS
;
A
#
# COMPACT_ATOMS: atom_id res chain seq x y z
N MET A 1 -14.53 -4.90 -25.10
CA MET A 1 -14.28 -5.61 -26.37
C MET A 1 -12.96 -6.35 -26.23
N SER A 2 -12.98 -7.68 -26.20
CA SER A 2 -11.78 -8.50 -26.03
C SER A 2 -11.03 -8.61 -27.36
N VAL A 3 -9.79 -8.11 -27.42
CA VAL A 3 -8.86 -8.36 -28.54
C VAL A 3 -8.59 -9.87 -28.65
N SER A 4 -8.59 -10.41 -29.86
CA SER A 4 -8.38 -11.85 -30.09
C SER A 4 -7.03 -12.33 -29.56
N LEU A 5 -7.02 -13.54 -28.99
CA LEU A 5 -5.83 -14.20 -28.44
C LEU A 5 -4.71 -14.33 -29.48
N ASP A 6 -5.07 -14.51 -30.74
CA ASP A 6 -4.11 -14.66 -31.85
C ASP A 6 -3.37 -13.36 -32.14
N LEU A 7 -4.06 -12.21 -32.14
CA LEU A 7 -3.44 -10.89 -32.30
C LEU A 7 -2.44 -10.59 -31.17
N LYS A 8 -2.76 -11.01 -29.94
CA LYS A 8 -1.84 -10.86 -28.78
C LYS A 8 -0.60 -11.74 -28.92
N LYS A 9 -0.77 -13.00 -29.33
CA LYS A 9 0.34 -13.93 -29.58
C LYS A 9 1.23 -13.44 -30.73
N GLU A 10 0.64 -12.95 -31.81
CA GLU A 10 1.37 -12.41 -32.96
C GLU A 10 2.19 -11.19 -32.57
N PHE A 11 1.59 -10.24 -31.83
CA PHE A 11 2.28 -9.06 -31.32
C PHE A 11 3.52 -9.44 -30.48
N LEU A 12 3.37 -10.34 -29.50
CA LEU A 12 4.48 -10.76 -28.64
C LEU A 12 5.56 -11.52 -29.42
N THR A 13 5.17 -12.36 -30.37
CA THR A 13 6.12 -13.09 -31.23
C THR A 13 6.92 -12.12 -32.10
N ASN A 14 6.27 -11.12 -32.68
CA ASN A 14 6.91 -10.10 -33.50
C ASN A 14 7.82 -9.21 -32.64
N PHE A 15 7.37 -8.83 -31.45
CA PHE A 15 8.17 -8.11 -30.46
C PHE A 15 9.48 -8.85 -30.14
N GLN A 16 9.41 -10.15 -29.80
CA GLN A 16 10.60 -10.95 -29.51
C GLN A 16 11.57 -11.04 -30.70
N LYS A 17 11.07 -11.29 -31.92
CA LYS A 17 11.89 -11.32 -33.13
C LYS A 17 12.62 -10.00 -33.39
N LYS A 18 11.90 -8.88 -33.25
CA LYS A 18 12.48 -7.53 -33.41
C LYS A 18 13.49 -7.21 -32.31
N ILE A 19 13.25 -7.59 -31.05
CA ILE A 19 14.22 -7.44 -29.94
C ILE A 19 15.52 -8.21 -30.21
N ILE A 20 15.42 -9.48 -30.64
CA ILE A 20 16.60 -10.29 -30.97
C ILE A 20 17.39 -9.63 -32.10
N THR A 21 16.69 -9.13 -33.12
CA THR A 21 17.30 -8.41 -34.24
C THR A 21 18.00 -7.12 -33.78
N ALA A 22 17.34 -6.33 -32.92
CA ALA A 22 17.93 -5.13 -32.35
C ALA A 22 19.18 -5.42 -31.53
N ARG A 23 19.16 -6.47 -30.69
CA ARG A 23 20.35 -6.90 -29.93
C ARG A 23 21.50 -7.29 -30.86
N LYS A 24 21.25 -8.07 -31.92
CA LYS A 24 22.27 -8.39 -32.92
C LYS A 24 22.86 -7.13 -33.57
N LEU A 25 22.03 -6.14 -33.89
CA LEU A 25 22.49 -4.86 -34.44
C LEU A 25 23.32 -4.04 -33.45
N LEU A 26 22.92 -4.02 -32.17
CA LEU A 26 23.69 -3.36 -31.10
C LEU A 26 25.08 -3.97 -30.98
N PHE A 27 25.19 -5.30 -30.85
CA PHE A 27 26.48 -6.00 -30.72
C PHE A 27 27.32 -5.96 -32.01
N ALA A 28 26.71 -5.70 -33.18
CA ALA A 28 27.40 -5.38 -34.43
C ALA A 28 27.80 -3.89 -34.55
N ALA A 29 27.64 -3.09 -33.49
CA ALA A 29 27.90 -1.64 -33.43
C ALA A 29 27.06 -0.80 -34.42
N ASN A 30 25.92 -1.33 -34.88
CA ASN A 30 25.03 -0.63 -35.80
C ASN A 30 23.92 0.12 -35.04
N HIS A 31 24.31 1.14 -34.27
CA HIS A 31 23.41 1.82 -33.35
C HIS A 31 22.26 2.57 -34.05
N LYS A 32 22.45 3.04 -35.29
CA LYS A 32 21.41 3.75 -36.05
C LYS A 32 20.21 2.83 -36.32
N TRP A 33 20.47 1.65 -36.87
CA TRP A 33 19.41 0.69 -37.19
C TRP A 33 18.85 0.04 -35.92
N ALA A 34 19.69 -0.26 -34.93
CA ALA A 34 19.21 -0.72 -33.63
C ALA A 34 18.23 0.27 -32.98
N SER A 35 18.59 1.55 -32.92
CA SER A 35 17.73 2.62 -32.39
C SER A 35 16.40 2.70 -33.13
N SER A 36 16.42 2.64 -34.47
CA SER A 36 15.18 2.67 -35.25
C SER A 36 14.26 1.49 -34.94
N VAL A 37 14.80 0.28 -34.78
CA VAL A 37 13.99 -0.91 -34.43
C VAL A 37 13.41 -0.78 -33.02
N LEU A 38 14.21 -0.32 -32.06
CA LEU A 38 13.79 -0.19 -30.66
C LEU A 38 12.80 0.96 -30.44
N ASP A 39 12.98 2.10 -31.12
CA ASP A 39 12.05 3.22 -31.11
C ASP A 39 10.69 2.81 -31.69
N ASN A 40 10.70 2.07 -32.82
CA ASN A 40 9.46 1.53 -33.41
C ASN A 40 8.75 0.55 -32.47
N LEU A 41 9.51 -0.31 -31.77
CA LEU A 41 8.93 -1.21 -30.77
C LEU A 41 8.27 -0.47 -29.61
N SER A 42 8.89 0.60 -29.11
CA SER A 42 8.31 1.44 -28.05
C SER A 42 7.04 2.15 -28.54
N PHE A 43 7.04 2.65 -29.78
CA PHE A 43 5.83 3.23 -30.36
C PHE A 43 4.70 2.20 -30.53
N ASP A 44 5.02 0.97 -30.98
CA ASP A 44 4.06 -0.13 -31.11
C ASP A 44 3.46 -0.50 -29.74
N ILE A 45 4.26 -0.46 -28.68
CA ILE A 45 3.81 -0.65 -27.29
C ILE A 45 2.85 0.46 -26.88
N GLU A 46 3.23 1.72 -27.07
CA GLU A 46 2.42 2.85 -26.59
C GLU A 46 1.09 3.00 -27.32
N LYS A 47 1.04 2.69 -28.61
CA LYS A 47 -0.20 2.69 -29.41
C LYS A 47 -1.18 1.58 -29.08
N SER A 48 -0.74 0.54 -28.37
CA SER A 48 -1.58 -0.63 -28.13
C SER A 48 -2.53 -0.39 -26.95
N ASP A 49 -3.77 0.00 -27.24
CA ASP A 49 -4.80 0.31 -26.23
C ASP A 49 -5.17 -0.87 -25.33
N TRP A 50 -4.91 -2.11 -25.78
CA TRP A 50 -5.16 -3.32 -25.01
C TRP A 50 -4.01 -3.67 -24.05
N LEU A 51 -2.84 -3.02 -24.20
CA LEU A 51 -1.75 -3.14 -23.24
C LEU A 51 -2.03 -2.19 -22.08
N ASP A 52 -2.22 -2.74 -20.89
CA ASP A 52 -2.22 -1.95 -19.68
C ASP A 52 -0.84 -1.29 -19.43
N ILE A 53 -0.81 -0.31 -18.54
CA ILE A 53 0.39 0.46 -18.16
C ILE A 53 1.55 -0.48 -17.76
N GLN A 54 1.21 -1.63 -17.17
CA GLN A 54 2.15 -2.62 -16.66
C GLN A 54 2.81 -3.44 -17.78
N LYS A 55 2.06 -3.91 -18.76
CA LYS A 55 2.61 -4.64 -19.90
C LYS A 55 3.44 -3.69 -20.78
N LYS A 56 3.03 -2.43 -20.88
CA LYS A 56 3.84 -1.38 -21.48
C LYS A 56 5.17 -1.21 -20.76
N HIS A 57 5.16 -1.06 -19.43
CA HIS A 57 6.38 -1.01 -18.61
C HIS A 57 7.30 -2.20 -18.85
N GLN A 58 6.80 -3.44 -18.81
CA GLN A 58 7.61 -4.64 -19.01
C GLN A 58 8.30 -4.67 -20.38
N LEU A 59 7.56 -4.37 -21.44
CA LEU A 59 8.11 -4.40 -22.79
C LEU A 59 9.13 -3.26 -23.00
N ASN A 60 8.85 -2.07 -22.45
CA ASN A 60 9.80 -0.95 -22.42
C ASN A 60 11.06 -1.29 -21.59
N MET A 61 10.92 -2.07 -20.51
CA MET A 61 12.04 -2.60 -19.73
C MET A 61 12.92 -3.55 -20.55
N VAL A 62 12.34 -4.45 -21.35
CA VAL A 62 13.11 -5.35 -22.22
C VAL A 62 13.93 -4.56 -23.25
N ILE A 63 13.35 -3.49 -23.81
CA ILE A 63 14.07 -2.59 -24.71
C ILE A 63 15.21 -1.89 -23.96
N SER A 64 14.90 -1.30 -22.80
CA SER A 64 15.88 -0.54 -22.00
C SER A 64 17.05 -1.42 -21.53
N ASN A 65 16.76 -2.63 -21.07
CA ASN A 65 17.77 -3.61 -20.69
C ASN A 65 18.65 -4.04 -21.86
N SER A 66 18.11 -4.09 -23.09
CA SER A 66 18.90 -4.42 -24.27
C SER A 66 19.97 -3.36 -24.55
N TRP A 67 19.63 -2.08 -24.39
CA TRP A 67 20.60 -0.99 -24.42
C TRP A 67 21.60 -1.08 -23.28
N TRP A 68 21.13 -1.31 -22.06
CA TRP A 68 21.98 -1.38 -20.87
C TRP A 68 23.01 -2.50 -20.93
N MET A 69 22.60 -3.70 -21.34
CA MET A 69 23.49 -4.85 -21.55
C MET A 69 24.59 -4.51 -22.55
N TYR A 70 24.23 -3.87 -23.67
CA TYR A 70 25.20 -3.47 -24.67
C TYR A 70 26.18 -2.41 -24.14
N LEU A 71 25.69 -1.37 -23.46
CA LEU A 71 26.54 -0.35 -22.85
C LEU A 71 27.54 -0.95 -21.85
N ASN A 72 27.11 -1.90 -21.02
CA ASN A 72 27.99 -2.60 -20.09
C ASN A 72 29.03 -3.46 -20.83
N SER A 73 28.67 -4.08 -21.96
CA SER A 73 29.59 -4.90 -22.75
C SER A 73 30.73 -4.10 -23.41
N LEU A 74 30.54 -2.79 -23.59
CA LEU A 74 31.57 -1.89 -24.14
C LEU A 74 32.64 -1.50 -23.11
N VAL A 75 32.43 -1.81 -21.82
CA VAL A 75 33.38 -1.57 -20.74
C VAL A 75 34.10 -2.88 -20.43
N LYS A 76 35.39 -2.98 -20.76
CA LYS A 76 36.21 -4.16 -20.44
C LYS A 76 37.16 -3.84 -19.31
N HIS A 77 37.16 -4.63 -18.24
CA HIS A 77 38.14 -4.48 -17.16
C HIS A 77 39.39 -5.32 -17.47
N LYS A 78 40.55 -4.65 -17.60
CA LYS A 78 41.87 -5.30 -17.70
C LYS A 78 42.80 -4.67 -16.67
N GLU A 79 43.44 -5.49 -15.83
CA GLU A 79 44.49 -5.07 -14.89
C GLU A 79 44.12 -3.84 -14.04
N GLY A 80 42.88 -3.77 -13.54
CA GLY A 80 42.41 -2.66 -12.71
C GLY A 80 42.07 -1.36 -13.46
N LYS A 81 42.22 -1.31 -14.80
CA LYS A 81 41.77 -0.19 -15.64
C LYS A 81 40.63 -0.62 -16.56
N ALA A 82 39.62 0.23 -16.71
CA ALA A 82 38.54 0.02 -17.65
C ALA A 82 39.00 0.47 -19.04
N ASP A 83 39.09 -0.47 -19.99
CA ASP A 83 39.28 -0.23 -21.41
C ASP A 83 37.90 -0.07 -22.07
N ILE A 84 37.61 1.13 -22.57
CA ILE A 84 36.28 1.52 -23.08
C ILE A 84 36.43 2.04 -24.50
N ASP A 85 35.65 1.50 -25.44
CA ASP A 85 35.47 2.12 -26.76
C ASP A 85 34.60 3.38 -26.62
N LEU A 86 35.24 4.51 -26.29
CA LEU A 86 34.56 5.77 -25.96
C LEU A 86 33.65 6.27 -27.08
N ILE A 87 34.02 6.07 -28.35
CA ILE A 87 33.23 6.55 -29.49
C ILE A 87 31.92 5.76 -29.56
N ARG A 88 32.00 4.42 -29.52
CA ARG A 88 30.80 3.58 -29.55
C ARG A 88 29.96 3.78 -28.30
N TYR A 89 30.61 3.91 -27.15
CA TYR A 89 29.95 4.10 -25.87
C TYR A 89 29.14 5.40 -25.85
N ILE A 90 29.71 6.53 -26.29
CA ILE A 90 29.02 7.83 -26.33
C ILE A 90 27.87 7.83 -27.34
N ASP A 91 28.04 7.26 -28.54
CA ASP A 91 26.94 7.20 -29.53
C ASP A 91 25.79 6.30 -29.06
N ALA A 92 26.10 5.13 -28.50
CA ALA A 92 25.11 4.21 -27.94
C ALA A 92 24.35 4.87 -26.79
N TYR A 93 25.07 5.53 -25.89
CA TYR A 93 24.49 6.25 -24.77
C TYR A 93 23.57 7.39 -25.23
N LYS A 94 24.00 8.22 -26.17
CA LYS A 94 23.21 9.35 -26.67
C LYS A 94 21.88 8.89 -27.24
N ARG A 95 21.89 7.76 -27.96
CA ARG A 95 20.68 7.14 -28.52
C ARG A 95 19.81 6.52 -27.44
N PHE A 96 20.42 5.82 -26.49
CA PHE A 96 19.69 5.26 -25.36
C PHE A 96 19.01 6.35 -24.51
N PHE A 97 19.70 7.44 -24.20
CA PHE A 97 19.12 8.55 -23.46
C PHE A 97 17.98 9.23 -24.26
N SER A 98 18.15 9.40 -25.58
CA SER A 98 17.09 9.91 -26.45
C SER A 98 15.87 8.97 -26.52
N PHE A 99 16.07 7.67 -26.39
CA PHE A 99 14.99 6.69 -26.28
C PHE A 99 14.28 6.85 -24.93
N LEU A 100 15.03 6.83 -23.83
CA LEU A 100 14.48 6.95 -22.47
C LEU A 100 13.68 8.24 -22.28
N SER A 101 14.13 9.37 -22.83
CA SER A 101 13.47 10.67 -22.66
C SER A 101 12.11 10.77 -23.36
N ARG A 102 11.83 9.86 -24.30
CA ARG A 102 10.56 9.74 -25.03
C ARG A 102 9.59 8.75 -24.38
N LEU A 103 10.05 7.94 -23.41
CA LEU A 103 9.17 7.03 -22.69
C LEU A 103 8.23 7.83 -21.78
N ASP A 104 6.96 7.41 -21.72
CA ASP A 104 6.02 7.89 -20.71
C ASP A 104 6.41 7.43 -19.30
N ASP A 105 7.16 6.32 -19.23
CA ASP A 105 7.68 5.74 -18.01
C ASP A 105 8.89 6.52 -17.45
N PHE A 106 8.58 7.47 -16.60
CA PHE A 106 9.57 8.31 -15.94
C PHE A 106 10.49 7.55 -14.97
N TYR A 107 10.01 6.44 -14.36
CA TYR A 107 10.82 5.67 -13.43
C TYR A 107 12.04 5.07 -14.14
N LEU A 108 11.84 4.47 -15.32
CA LEU A 108 12.93 3.93 -16.13
C LEU A 108 13.91 5.01 -16.55
N PHE A 109 13.40 6.14 -17.00
CA PHE A 109 14.23 7.29 -17.37
C PHE A 109 15.12 7.72 -16.19
N ASN A 110 14.53 7.94 -15.00
CA ASN A 110 15.25 8.41 -13.83
C ASN A 110 16.31 7.40 -13.34
N ASN A 111 15.95 6.10 -13.30
CA ASN A 111 16.83 5.03 -12.84
C ASN A 111 18.06 4.89 -13.76
N PHE A 112 17.85 4.68 -15.07
CA PHE A 112 18.97 4.53 -16.02
C PHE A 112 19.82 5.80 -16.13
N SER A 113 19.20 6.99 -16.13
CA SER A 113 19.94 8.25 -16.19
C SER A 113 20.79 8.48 -14.94
N THR A 114 20.27 8.16 -13.75
CA THR A 114 21.04 8.25 -12.50
C THR A 114 22.22 7.27 -12.50
N ASN A 115 22.02 6.03 -12.95
CA ASN A 115 23.09 5.04 -13.01
C ASN A 115 24.18 5.40 -14.03
N LEU A 116 23.80 5.97 -15.18
CA LEU A 116 24.74 6.51 -16.16
C LEU A 116 25.52 7.69 -15.58
N LEU A 117 24.86 8.60 -14.88
CA LEU A 117 25.50 9.75 -14.26
C LEU A 117 26.52 9.32 -13.20
N LYS A 118 26.16 8.38 -12.32
CA LYS A 118 27.09 7.80 -11.34
C LYS A 118 28.35 7.23 -12.01
N LYS A 119 28.21 6.61 -13.18
CA LYS A 119 29.36 6.12 -13.96
C LYS A 119 30.18 7.27 -14.57
N PHE A 120 29.52 8.24 -15.20
CA PHE A 120 30.19 9.32 -15.92
C PHE A 120 31.00 10.24 -15.02
N VAL A 121 30.53 10.51 -13.79
CA VAL A 121 31.23 11.36 -12.82
C VAL A 121 32.61 10.79 -12.45
N ASN A 122 32.79 9.47 -12.56
CA ASN A 122 34.04 8.78 -12.22
C ASN A 122 34.93 8.46 -13.44
N MET A 123 34.51 8.83 -14.66
CA MET A 123 35.28 8.57 -15.88
C MET A 123 36.22 9.74 -16.20
N GLU A 124 37.53 9.49 -16.19
CA GLU A 124 38.55 10.50 -16.50
C GLU A 124 38.47 10.99 -17.97
N ASP A 125 38.02 10.14 -18.89
CA ASP A 125 37.98 10.43 -20.33
C ASP A 125 36.83 11.36 -20.77
N LEU A 126 35.84 11.61 -19.89
CA LEU A 126 34.69 12.45 -20.22
C LEU A 126 34.95 13.91 -19.87
N SER A 127 34.86 14.78 -20.89
CA SER A 127 34.97 16.23 -20.66
C SER A 127 33.87 16.76 -19.72
N GLN A 128 34.24 17.69 -18.84
CA GLN A 128 33.29 18.38 -17.96
C GLN A 128 32.14 19.06 -18.73
N ILE A 129 32.41 19.54 -19.95
CA ILE A 129 31.40 20.14 -20.84
C ILE A 129 30.38 19.07 -21.28
N GLY A 130 30.85 17.86 -21.60
CA GLY A 130 29.99 16.72 -21.95
C GLY A 130 29.06 16.32 -20.81
N ILE A 131 29.62 16.13 -19.61
CA ILE A 131 28.85 15.80 -18.39
C ILE A 131 27.84 16.91 -18.08
N THR A 132 28.23 18.18 -18.22
CA THR A 132 27.33 19.33 -18.06
C THR A 132 26.14 19.30 -19.02
N LYS A 133 26.37 18.99 -20.31
CA LYS A 133 25.28 18.88 -21.29
C LYS A 133 24.32 17.73 -20.94
N PHE A 134 24.87 16.63 -20.44
CA PHE A 134 24.04 15.52 -19.97
C PHE A 134 23.18 15.94 -18.78
N ILE A 135 23.78 16.52 -17.74
CA ILE A 135 23.05 17.00 -16.56
C ILE A 135 21.92 17.95 -16.97
N ASN A 136 22.19 18.90 -17.87
CA ASN A 136 21.15 19.82 -18.35
C ASN A 136 20.02 19.10 -19.10
N SER A 137 20.34 18.07 -19.89
CA SER A 137 19.33 17.28 -20.61
C SER A 137 18.49 16.44 -19.66
N PHE A 138 19.09 15.94 -18.57
CA PHE A 138 18.39 15.25 -17.50
C PHE A 138 17.49 16.24 -16.73
N SER A 139 18.02 17.40 -16.34
CA SER A 139 17.29 18.49 -15.67
C SER A 139 16.05 18.94 -16.43
N ALA A 140 16.10 19.04 -17.76
CA ALA A 140 14.95 19.39 -18.59
C ALA A 140 13.77 18.42 -18.36
N LYS A 141 14.05 17.12 -18.33
CA LYS A 141 13.01 16.10 -18.13
C LYS A 141 12.48 16.08 -16.69
N LEU A 142 13.35 16.36 -15.71
CA LEU A 142 12.94 16.50 -14.31
C LEU A 142 11.99 17.70 -14.12
N GLN A 143 12.26 18.82 -14.79
CA GLN A 143 11.38 19.99 -14.77
C GLN A 143 10.00 19.67 -15.38
N GLU A 144 9.94 18.95 -16.51
CA GLU A 144 8.66 18.50 -17.12
C GLU A 144 7.82 17.63 -16.18
N LYS A 145 8.47 16.91 -15.26
CA LYS A 145 7.83 15.98 -14.32
C LYS A 145 7.70 16.54 -12.90
N GLU A 146 8.10 17.79 -12.68
CA GLU A 146 8.05 18.48 -11.37
C GLU A 146 8.92 17.82 -10.28
N GLU A 147 10.02 17.16 -10.67
CA GLU A 147 10.91 16.38 -9.79
C GLU A 147 12.02 17.27 -9.21
N PHE A 148 11.63 18.24 -8.39
CA PHE A 148 12.50 19.35 -7.99
C PHE A 148 13.62 18.96 -7.02
N GLN A 149 13.42 17.95 -6.18
CA GLN A 149 14.47 17.42 -5.30
C GLN A 149 15.66 16.91 -6.13
N LYS A 150 15.37 16.07 -7.14
CA LYS A 150 16.39 15.52 -8.03
C LYS A 150 17.04 16.62 -8.88
N LEU A 151 16.26 17.61 -9.32
CA LEU A 151 16.77 18.78 -10.02
C LEU A 151 17.81 19.53 -9.17
N PHE A 152 17.50 19.79 -7.90
CA PHE A 152 18.43 20.42 -6.97
C PHE A 152 19.72 19.60 -6.80
N GLU A 153 19.63 18.28 -6.58
CA GLU A 153 20.81 17.40 -6.49
C GLU A 153 21.73 17.55 -7.71
N LEU A 154 21.15 17.55 -8.92
CA LEU A 154 21.88 17.70 -10.17
C LEU A 154 22.57 19.06 -10.29
N GLN A 155 21.94 20.14 -9.82
CA GLN A 155 22.56 21.46 -9.83
C GLN A 155 23.73 21.53 -8.85
N ILE A 156 23.63 20.93 -7.67
CA ILE A 156 24.74 20.85 -6.71
C ILE A 156 25.91 20.04 -7.29
N LEU A 157 25.63 18.88 -7.90
CA LEU A 157 26.64 18.07 -8.59
C LEU A 157 27.33 18.88 -9.70
N GLN A 158 26.57 19.62 -10.50
CA GLN A 158 27.12 20.46 -11.56
C GLN A 158 28.02 21.57 -11.02
N ILE A 159 27.68 22.17 -9.88
CA ILE A 159 28.51 23.17 -9.21
C ILE A 159 29.83 22.57 -8.74
N PHE A 160 29.80 21.36 -8.17
CA PHE A 160 31.01 20.64 -7.78
C PHE A 160 31.93 20.42 -8.98
N LEU A 161 31.40 19.82 -10.05
CA LEU A 161 32.17 19.50 -11.26
C LEU A 161 32.77 20.73 -11.93
N ARG A 162 32.02 21.85 -11.98
CA ARG A 162 32.47 23.11 -12.60
C ARG A 162 33.29 24.01 -11.67
N LYS A 163 33.36 23.70 -10.37
CA LYS A 163 33.91 24.56 -9.31
C LYS A 163 33.32 25.98 -9.31
N SER A 164 32.12 26.15 -9.86
CA SER A 164 31.46 27.45 -10.07
C SER A 164 29.97 27.27 -10.32
N VAL A 165 29.18 28.31 -10.02
CA VAL A 165 27.74 28.33 -10.32
C VAL A 165 27.52 28.73 -11.78
N ALA A 166 26.74 27.91 -12.48
CA ALA A 166 26.20 28.24 -13.79
C ALA A 166 24.82 28.87 -13.61
N PRO A 167 24.62 30.17 -13.89
CA PRO A 167 23.29 30.76 -13.85
C PRO A 167 22.46 30.18 -15.00
N SER A 168 21.72 29.11 -14.70
CA SER A 168 20.79 28.45 -15.60
C SER A 168 19.38 28.61 -15.05
N GLU A 169 18.38 28.48 -15.92
CA GLU A 169 16.97 28.43 -15.50
C GLU A 169 16.75 27.33 -14.45
N TYR A 170 17.37 26.16 -14.64
CA TYR A 170 17.32 25.03 -13.70
C TYR A 170 17.87 25.40 -12.31
N PHE A 171 18.98 26.15 -12.24
CA PHE A 171 19.53 26.61 -10.97
C PHE A 171 18.57 27.57 -10.27
N HIS A 172 18.02 28.55 -10.99
CA HIS A 172 17.07 29.50 -10.41
C HIS A 172 15.81 28.81 -9.90
N LEU A 173 15.23 27.89 -10.68
CA LEU A 173 14.06 27.10 -10.30
C LEU A 173 14.34 26.20 -9.09
N SER A 174 15.52 25.57 -9.04
CA SER A 174 15.94 24.74 -7.91
C SER A 174 16.05 25.56 -6.62
N MET A 175 16.68 26.75 -6.70
CA MET A 175 16.81 27.63 -5.53
C MET A 175 15.47 28.20 -5.08
N GLU A 176 14.58 28.55 -6.01
CA GLU A 176 13.22 29.01 -5.66
C GLU A 176 12.42 27.93 -4.92
N THR A 177 12.47 26.69 -5.42
CA THR A 177 11.76 25.56 -4.81
C THR A 177 12.33 25.19 -3.45
N LEU A 178 13.67 25.17 -3.35
CA LEU A 178 14.36 25.01 -2.07
C LEU A 178 13.97 26.12 -1.09
N GLY A 179 13.90 27.37 -1.55
CA GLY A 179 13.45 28.50 -0.76
C GLY A 179 12.05 28.29 -0.19
N LYS A 180 11.06 27.95 -1.03
CA LYS A 180 9.69 27.65 -0.57
C LYS A 180 9.68 26.60 0.55
N THR A 181 10.50 25.56 0.41
CA THR A 181 10.63 24.49 1.41
C THR A 181 11.26 25.01 2.71
N ILE A 182 12.40 25.70 2.63
CA ILE A 182 13.15 26.21 3.80
C ILE A 182 12.30 27.17 4.65
N PHE A 183 11.52 28.04 4.02
CA PHE A 183 10.68 29.00 4.73
C PHE A 183 9.41 28.37 5.33
N ASN A 184 9.09 27.12 5.00
CA ASN A 184 8.13 26.30 5.75
C ASN A 184 8.77 25.66 7.00
N ILE A 185 10.10 25.66 7.13
CA ILE A 185 10.85 25.07 8.26
C ILE A 185 11.17 26.16 9.29
N GLU A 186 11.11 25.78 10.57
CA GLU A 186 11.50 26.64 11.68
C GLU A 186 12.99 27.07 11.57
N PRO A 187 13.33 28.35 11.81
CA PRO A 187 14.68 28.88 11.65
C PRO A 187 15.80 28.06 12.32
N SER A 188 15.54 27.51 13.50
CA SER A 188 16.52 26.71 14.26
C SER A 188 16.94 25.42 13.54
N LYS A 189 16.10 24.84 12.68
CA LYS A 189 16.34 23.57 11.99
C LYS A 189 16.83 23.75 10.54
N ARG A 190 16.74 24.97 9.97
CA ARG A 190 17.08 25.25 8.56
C ARG A 190 18.53 24.92 8.19
N ALA A 191 19.47 25.32 9.04
CA ALA A 191 20.90 25.09 8.78
C ALA A 191 21.25 23.60 8.75
N LEU A 192 20.66 22.82 9.66
CA LEU A 192 20.83 21.36 9.69
C LEU A 192 20.20 20.72 8.45
N PHE A 193 18.98 21.09 8.09
CA PHE A 193 18.32 20.61 6.86
C PHE A 193 19.19 20.87 5.62
N LEU A 194 19.67 22.12 5.47
CA LEU A 194 20.54 22.53 4.37
C LEU A 194 21.87 21.76 4.34
N TYR A 195 22.49 21.53 5.50
CA TYR A 195 23.72 20.76 5.61
C TYR A 195 23.51 19.35 5.06
N ILE A 196 22.45 18.67 5.50
CA ILE A 196 22.18 17.27 5.14
C ILE A 196 21.83 17.11 3.65
N ILE A 197 21.04 18.01 3.07
CA ILE A 197 20.72 17.90 1.63
C ILE A 197 21.96 18.11 0.74
N LEU A 198 22.94 18.90 1.18
CA LEU A 198 24.22 19.04 0.47
C LEU A 198 25.09 17.81 0.69
N GLU A 199 25.15 17.29 1.91
CA GLU A 199 25.90 16.10 2.26
C GLU A 199 25.41 14.86 1.48
N ASP A 200 24.10 14.69 1.30
CA ASP A 200 23.52 13.58 0.52
C ASP A 200 24.08 13.52 -0.91
N VAL A 201 24.27 14.68 -1.56
CA VAL A 201 24.81 14.71 -2.94
C VAL A 201 26.23 14.13 -2.98
N CYS A 202 27.05 14.41 -1.96
CA CYS A 202 28.38 13.80 -1.85
C CYS A 202 28.30 12.29 -1.68
N LEU A 203 27.45 11.82 -0.77
CA LEU A 203 27.29 10.40 -0.46
C LEU A 203 26.75 9.62 -1.67
N LYS A 204 25.73 10.15 -2.34
CA LYS A 204 25.03 9.52 -3.46
C LYS A 204 25.92 9.31 -4.68
N TYR A 205 26.80 10.27 -4.98
CA TYR A 205 27.71 10.22 -6.13
C TYR A 205 29.16 9.88 -5.76
N LYS A 206 29.45 9.62 -4.47
CA LYS A 206 30.79 9.30 -3.94
C LYS A 206 31.86 10.34 -4.37
N LEU A 207 31.55 11.62 -4.20
CA LEU A 207 32.34 12.73 -4.77
C LEU A 207 33.64 13.02 -4.00
N MET A 208 33.60 12.92 -2.67
CA MET A 208 34.75 13.14 -1.78
C MET A 208 34.70 12.13 -0.62
N GLY A 209 35.87 11.79 -0.06
CA GLY A 209 35.97 10.90 1.10
C GLY A 209 35.46 11.55 2.39
N ASP A 210 35.75 12.85 2.58
CA ASP A 210 35.18 13.66 3.65
C ASP A 210 33.97 14.46 3.12
N SER A 211 32.76 14.01 3.48
CA SER A 211 31.52 14.65 3.10
C SER A 211 31.34 16.04 3.75
N ALA A 212 31.94 16.29 4.92
CA ALA A 212 31.89 17.59 5.57
C ALA A 212 32.75 18.62 4.83
N GLU A 213 33.90 18.20 4.28
CA GLU A 213 34.72 19.04 3.40
C GLU A 213 33.94 19.44 2.14
N PHE A 214 33.24 18.48 1.52
CA PHE A 214 32.38 18.75 0.37
C PHE A 214 31.33 19.83 0.67
N VAL A 215 30.61 19.73 1.79
CA VAL A 215 29.60 20.73 2.19
C VAL A 215 30.22 22.12 2.33
N ARG A 216 31.41 22.23 2.94
CA ARG A 216 32.14 23.51 3.08
C ARG A 216 32.53 24.10 1.73
N LEU A 217 33.04 23.27 0.82
CA LEU A 217 33.43 23.68 -0.52
C LEU A 217 32.22 24.23 -1.32
N ILE A 218 31.12 23.48 -1.34
CA ILE A 218 29.91 23.87 -2.05
C ILE A 218 29.30 25.12 -1.44
N ASN A 219 29.21 25.20 -0.12
CA ASN A 219 28.67 26.37 0.56
C ASN A 219 29.47 27.65 0.21
N LYS A 220 30.81 27.56 0.19
CA LYS A 220 31.69 28.67 -0.22
C LYS A 220 31.39 29.15 -1.65
N ILE A 221 31.09 28.24 -2.57
CA ILE A 221 30.73 28.59 -3.96
C ILE A 221 29.34 29.22 -4.01
N LEU A 222 28.36 28.68 -3.28
CA LEU A 222 26.96 29.10 -3.30
C LEU A 222 26.73 30.48 -2.66
N VAL A 223 27.31 30.77 -1.49
CA VAL A 223 27.03 32.00 -0.71
C VAL A 223 27.22 33.29 -1.52
N ASN A 224 28.11 33.29 -2.52
CA ASN A 224 28.37 34.44 -3.37
C ASN A 224 27.40 34.60 -4.56
N ARG A 225 26.55 33.60 -4.82
CA ARG A 225 25.67 33.50 -6.00
C ARG A 225 24.21 33.21 -5.66
N LEU A 226 23.90 32.96 -4.39
CA LEU A 226 22.54 32.75 -3.91
C LEU A 226 21.73 34.05 -3.91
N PRO A 227 20.40 33.97 -4.11
CA PRO A 227 19.49 35.07 -3.80
C PRO A 227 19.66 35.55 -2.36
N GLY A 228 19.50 36.86 -2.12
CA GLY A 228 19.74 37.48 -0.81
C GLY A 228 18.96 36.83 0.33
N TYR A 229 17.75 36.37 0.06
CA TYR A 229 16.89 35.71 1.06
C TYR A 229 17.40 34.32 1.50
N LEU A 230 18.16 33.59 0.65
CA LEU A 230 18.79 32.31 1.00
C LEU A 230 20.19 32.48 1.58
N LYS A 231 20.87 33.58 1.24
CA LYS A 231 22.27 33.80 1.64
C LYS A 231 22.48 33.71 3.16
N ASN A 232 21.54 34.26 3.93
CA ASN A 232 21.60 34.22 5.39
C ASN A 232 21.47 32.79 5.92
N GLU A 233 20.58 31.98 5.36
CA GLU A 233 20.36 30.59 5.78
C GLU A 233 21.59 29.72 5.50
N PHE A 234 22.18 29.85 4.29
CA PHE A 234 23.40 29.13 3.92
C PHE A 234 24.64 29.54 4.71
N SER A 235 24.71 30.80 5.17
CA SER A 235 25.84 31.27 5.96
C SER A 235 26.00 30.50 7.29
N ASN A 236 24.90 29.99 7.85
CA ASN A 236 24.89 29.24 9.10
C ASN A 236 25.32 27.78 8.96
N ILE A 237 25.33 27.21 7.76
CA ILE A 237 25.76 25.82 7.50
C ILE A 237 27.19 25.58 8.00
N SER A 238 28.05 26.60 7.87
CA SER A 238 29.46 26.53 8.30
C SER A 238 29.65 26.27 9.81
N ARG A 239 28.60 26.49 10.63
CA ARG A 239 28.61 26.27 12.08
C ARG A 239 28.23 24.85 12.47
N ILE A 240 27.64 24.07 11.57
CA ILE A 240 27.23 22.69 11.83
C ILE A 240 28.48 21.80 11.78
N THR A 241 28.68 21.00 12.84
CA THR A 241 29.72 19.98 12.90
C THR A 241 29.12 18.70 13.48
N ILE A 242 29.05 17.66 12.65
CA ILE A 242 28.54 16.35 13.03
C ILE A 242 29.75 15.44 13.22
N ASN A 243 29.91 14.93 14.44
CA ASN A 243 30.90 13.92 14.80
C ASN A 243 30.26 12.90 15.75
N GLU A 244 30.95 11.81 16.04
CA GLU A 244 30.46 10.73 16.90
C GLU A 244 29.87 11.23 18.24
N ARG A 245 30.49 12.23 18.87
CA ARG A 245 30.03 12.78 20.16
C ARG A 245 28.77 13.65 20.03
N SER A 246 28.62 14.39 18.95
CA SER A 246 27.44 15.26 18.71
C SER A 246 26.31 14.56 17.96
N PHE A 247 26.56 13.38 17.40
CA PHE A 247 25.61 12.68 16.55
C PHE A 247 24.33 12.28 17.28
N GLY A 248 24.40 11.84 18.54
CA GLY A 248 23.20 11.46 19.30
C GLY A 248 22.16 12.59 19.41
N ALA A 249 22.59 13.82 19.72
CA ALA A 249 21.70 14.98 19.75
C ALA A 249 21.21 15.37 18.34
N THR A 250 22.12 15.31 17.35
CA THR A 250 21.78 15.60 15.94
C THR A 250 20.75 14.60 15.40
N LEU A 251 20.83 13.33 15.80
CA LEU A 251 19.92 12.27 15.39
C LEU A 251 18.49 12.55 15.84
N ILE A 252 18.32 13.00 17.10
CA ILE A 252 17.01 13.43 17.62
C ILE A 252 16.47 14.60 16.80
N ASP A 253 17.31 15.60 16.52
CA ASP A 253 16.91 16.76 15.71
C ASP A 253 16.49 16.36 14.29
N LEU A 254 17.17 15.36 13.69
CA LEU A 254 16.85 14.84 12.35
C LEU A 254 15.58 14.00 12.35
N GLU A 255 15.34 13.17 13.38
CA GLU A 255 14.08 12.45 13.54
C GLU A 255 12.90 13.42 13.63
N GLU A 256 12.99 14.42 14.52
CA GLU A 256 11.96 15.46 14.62
C GLU A 256 11.70 16.15 13.28
N LEU A 257 12.76 16.42 12.52
CA LEU A 257 12.65 17.03 11.19
C LEU A 257 11.96 16.10 10.19
N ILE A 258 12.19 14.78 10.24
CA ILE A 258 11.48 13.80 9.41
C ILE A 258 9.98 13.84 9.69
N TYR A 259 9.57 13.79 10.96
CA TYR A 259 8.16 13.90 11.33
C TYR A 259 7.57 15.24 10.88
N TYR A 260 8.28 16.34 11.13
CA TYR A 260 7.84 17.68 10.76
C TYR A 260 7.63 17.84 9.25
N LEU A 261 8.61 17.42 8.42
CA LEU A 261 8.54 17.50 6.97
C LEU A 261 7.35 16.69 6.42
N ASN A 262 7.06 15.53 7.01
CA ASN A 262 5.90 14.74 6.62
C ASN A 262 4.59 15.50 6.90
N ASP A 263 4.49 16.10 8.09
CA ASP A 263 3.27 16.78 8.54
C ASP A 263 2.97 18.01 7.68
N ILE A 264 3.99 18.79 7.31
CA ILE A 264 3.82 19.97 6.45
C ILE A 264 3.71 19.65 4.94
N GLY A 265 3.78 18.38 4.57
CA GLY A 265 3.65 17.92 3.18
C GLY A 265 4.92 18.00 2.32
N GLU A 266 6.08 18.20 2.92
CA GLU A 266 7.41 18.28 2.26
C GLU A 266 8.14 16.93 2.32
N TYR A 267 7.41 15.82 2.15
CA TYR A 267 7.90 14.46 2.41
C TYR A 267 8.96 13.98 1.40
N SER A 268 9.01 14.54 0.20
CA SER A 268 10.02 14.17 -0.82
C SER A 268 11.45 14.35 -0.31
N TRP A 269 11.69 15.31 0.59
CA TRP A 269 13.01 15.57 1.15
C TRP A 269 13.45 14.57 2.23
N ILE A 270 12.53 13.79 2.80
CA ILE A 270 12.82 12.90 3.95
C ILE A 270 13.83 11.81 3.59
N ILE A 271 13.79 11.26 2.38
CA ILE A 271 14.72 10.20 1.96
C ILE A 271 16.18 10.64 2.05
N LEU A 272 16.48 11.92 1.83
CA LEU A 272 17.84 12.47 1.95
C LEU A 272 18.32 12.45 3.41
N LEU A 273 17.41 12.72 4.36
CA LEU A 273 17.70 12.64 5.79
C LEU A 273 17.99 11.19 6.18
N ILE A 274 17.14 10.25 5.74
CA ILE A 274 17.30 8.82 6.04
C ILE A 274 18.63 8.28 5.53
N ARG A 275 19.04 8.62 4.29
CA ARG A 275 20.33 8.22 3.73
C ARG A 275 21.52 8.75 4.53
N ASN A 276 21.48 10.01 4.95
CA ASN A 276 22.53 10.59 5.78
C ASN A 276 22.59 9.95 7.17
N ILE A 277 21.43 9.74 7.81
CA ILE A 277 21.37 9.04 9.10
C ILE A 277 21.98 7.64 8.97
N PHE A 278 21.62 6.89 7.92
CA PHE A 278 22.20 5.58 7.64
C PHE A 278 23.73 5.65 7.55
N SER A 279 24.27 6.57 6.74
CA SER A 279 25.72 6.71 6.56
C SER A 279 26.44 7.05 7.87
N LYS A 280 25.86 7.91 8.71
CA LYS A 280 26.46 8.27 10.00
C LYS A 280 26.39 7.16 11.04
N ILE A 281 25.27 6.44 11.14
CA ILE A 281 25.17 5.25 12.02
C ILE A 281 26.15 4.17 11.54
N GLN A 282 26.29 3.98 10.23
CA GLN A 282 27.26 3.03 9.70
C GLN A 282 28.71 3.43 10.05
N GLU A 283 29.02 4.74 10.01
CA GLU A 283 30.35 5.28 10.33
C GLU A 283 30.69 5.14 11.82
N TYR A 284 29.75 5.44 12.71
CA TYR A 284 29.98 5.50 14.17
C TYR A 284 29.64 4.20 14.92
N ASN A 285 28.79 3.37 14.34
CA ASN A 285 28.35 2.11 14.94
C ASN A 285 28.66 0.94 14.00
N SER A 286 27.64 0.37 13.37
CA SER A 286 27.76 -0.79 12.49
C SER A 286 26.72 -0.74 11.36
N PHE A 287 27.02 -1.45 10.28
CA PHE A 287 26.09 -1.58 9.15
C PHE A 287 24.76 -2.26 9.55
N GLY A 288 24.82 -3.27 10.43
CA GLY A 288 23.63 -3.97 10.90
C GLY A 288 22.70 -3.06 11.69
N GLU A 289 23.26 -2.25 12.60
CA GLU A 289 22.49 -1.23 13.34
C GLU A 289 21.89 -0.17 12.41
N ALA A 290 22.64 0.29 11.41
CA ALA A 290 22.15 1.27 10.45
C ALA A 290 20.94 0.73 9.65
N VAL A 291 21.00 -0.52 9.18
CA VAL A 291 19.89 -1.19 8.47
C VAL A 291 18.67 -1.32 9.37
N THR A 292 18.84 -1.84 10.58
CA THR A 292 17.74 -2.00 11.55
C THR A 292 17.10 -0.66 11.89
N TYR A 293 17.91 0.38 12.06
CA TYR A 293 17.42 1.70 12.40
C TYR A 293 16.58 2.33 11.28
N ILE A 294 17.01 2.24 10.01
CA ILE A 294 16.23 2.86 8.92
C ILE A 294 14.97 2.08 8.54
N ARG A 295 14.89 0.78 8.86
CA ARG A 295 13.69 -0.04 8.60
C ARG A 295 12.44 0.52 9.29
N LYS A 296 12.57 1.15 10.46
CA LYS A 296 11.43 1.82 11.14
C LYS A 296 10.76 2.90 10.27
N PHE A 297 11.50 3.52 9.35
CA PHE A 297 10.96 4.53 8.45
C PHE A 297 10.16 3.94 7.29
N ILE A 298 10.30 2.64 7.00
CA ILE A 298 9.45 1.93 6.05
C ILE A 298 8.03 1.86 6.62
N ASP A 299 7.87 1.37 7.84
CA ASP A 299 6.57 1.28 8.52
C ASP A 299 5.96 2.68 8.70
N PHE A 300 6.75 3.64 9.19
CA PHE A 300 6.35 5.05 9.26
C PHE A 300 5.76 5.57 7.94
N SER A 301 6.41 5.23 6.81
CA SER A 301 6.00 5.67 5.48
C SER A 301 4.75 4.94 5.00
N VAL A 302 4.68 3.61 5.17
CA VAL A 302 3.54 2.79 4.75
C VAL A 302 2.28 3.19 5.52
N ASP A 303 2.38 3.34 6.84
CA ASP A 303 1.24 3.65 7.69
C ASP A 303 0.68 5.06 7.40
N ARG A 304 1.55 5.99 7.00
CA ARG A 304 1.19 7.35 6.56
C ARG A 304 0.90 7.46 5.07
N ASN A 305 0.82 6.34 4.36
CA ASN A 305 0.52 6.25 2.93
C ASN A 305 1.53 7.02 2.04
N ARG A 306 2.78 7.14 2.49
CA ARG A 306 3.95 7.64 1.74
C ARG A 306 4.65 6.48 1.02
N PHE A 307 3.91 5.75 0.19
CA PHE A 307 4.41 4.53 -0.47
C PHE A 307 5.64 4.75 -1.35
N GLU A 308 5.75 5.92 -1.97
CA GLU A 308 6.93 6.30 -2.74
C GLU A 308 8.20 6.32 -1.89
N MET A 309 8.13 6.94 -0.72
CA MET A 309 9.26 6.98 0.21
C MET A 309 9.61 5.59 0.73
N ALA A 310 8.60 4.78 1.08
CA ALA A 310 8.83 3.39 1.48
C ALA A 310 9.57 2.61 0.39
N PHE A 311 9.15 2.77 -0.87
CA PHE A 311 9.79 2.13 -2.02
C PHE A 311 11.23 2.63 -2.21
N ASP A 312 11.48 3.94 -2.09
CA ASP A 312 12.82 4.52 -2.18
C ASP A 312 13.78 4.02 -1.09
N ILE A 313 13.27 3.71 0.11
CA ILE A 313 14.05 3.08 1.18
C ILE A 313 14.41 1.64 0.80
N TYR A 314 13.48 0.86 0.24
CA TYR A 314 13.78 -0.49 -0.27
C TYR A 314 14.83 -0.46 -1.39
N ASP A 315 14.70 0.45 -2.36
CA ASP A 315 15.66 0.61 -3.47
C ASP A 315 17.04 1.02 -2.94
N PHE A 316 17.09 1.90 -1.92
CA PHE A 316 18.34 2.26 -1.25
C PHE A 316 19.01 1.07 -0.53
N LEU A 317 18.22 0.24 0.17
CA LEU A 317 18.72 -0.96 0.84
C LEU A 317 19.25 -2.00 -0.17
N GLU A 318 18.56 -2.20 -1.29
CA GLU A 318 19.02 -3.07 -2.37
C GLU A 318 20.39 -2.61 -2.90
N ASP A 319 20.52 -1.31 -3.22
CA ASP A 319 21.77 -0.71 -3.68
C ASP A 319 22.92 -1.02 -2.70
N LEU A 320 22.68 -0.92 -1.39
CA LEU A 320 23.66 -1.19 -0.35
C LEU A 320 24.04 -2.68 -0.22
N PHE A 321 23.07 -3.58 -0.32
CA PHE A 321 23.32 -5.03 -0.23
C PHE A 321 24.05 -5.56 -1.46
N MET A 322 23.70 -5.07 -2.65
CA MET A 322 24.37 -5.44 -3.91
C MET A 322 25.88 -5.16 -3.90
N TYR A 323 26.38 -4.18 -3.13
CA TYR A 323 27.83 -3.92 -2.99
C TYR A 323 28.56 -4.98 -2.15
N LYS A 324 27.85 -5.78 -1.36
CA LYS A 324 28.42 -6.76 -0.42
C LYS A 324 28.26 -8.20 -0.87
N THR A 325 27.41 -8.45 -1.85
CA THR A 325 26.98 -9.80 -2.25
C THR A 325 27.59 -10.18 -3.58
N ASP A 326 28.13 -11.39 -3.66
CA ASP A 326 28.55 -11.97 -4.94
C ASP A 326 27.32 -12.21 -5.85
N LEU A 327 27.54 -12.43 -7.15
CA LEU A 327 26.49 -12.70 -8.14
C LEU A 327 25.71 -14.02 -7.89
N SER A 328 25.86 -14.68 -6.73
CA SER A 328 25.17 -15.90 -6.32
C SER A 328 23.71 -15.65 -5.85
N TYR A 329 23.05 -16.72 -5.41
CA TYR A 329 21.73 -16.67 -4.75
C TYR A 329 21.84 -15.95 -3.40
N ASP A 330 21.09 -14.86 -3.22
CA ASP A 330 21.15 -14.01 -2.02
C ASP A 330 19.78 -13.93 -1.33
N ASN A 331 19.69 -14.56 -0.16
CA ASN A 331 18.49 -14.57 0.65
C ASN A 331 18.09 -13.16 1.11
N ILE A 332 19.05 -12.28 1.42
CA ILE A 332 18.78 -10.96 1.99
C ILE A 332 18.03 -10.08 1.00
N LEU A 333 18.49 -10.05 -0.26
CA LEU A 333 17.84 -9.29 -1.33
C LEU A 333 16.46 -9.83 -1.70
N ILE A 334 16.31 -11.16 -1.70
CA ILE A 334 15.02 -11.82 -1.96
C ILE A 334 14.02 -11.51 -0.85
N GLU A 335 14.44 -11.62 0.42
CA GLU A 335 13.60 -11.30 1.58
C GLU A 335 13.20 -9.82 1.61
N LEU A 336 14.12 -8.90 1.32
CA LEU A 336 13.86 -7.47 1.23
C LEU A 336 12.69 -7.15 0.27
N TRP A 337 12.73 -7.72 -0.94
CA TRP A 337 11.69 -7.48 -1.94
C TRP A 337 10.42 -8.31 -1.71
N GLY A 338 10.52 -9.46 -1.04
CA GLY A 338 9.37 -10.21 -0.52
C GLY A 338 8.57 -9.42 0.52
N GLU A 339 9.28 -8.77 1.46
CA GLU A 339 8.71 -7.85 2.45
C GLU A 339 7.99 -6.67 1.77
N ALA A 340 8.64 -6.03 0.79
CA ALA A 340 8.06 -4.93 0.03
C ALA A 340 6.75 -5.33 -0.68
N CYS A 341 6.70 -6.53 -1.28
CA CYS A 341 5.48 -7.03 -1.92
C CYS A 341 4.32 -7.14 -0.91
N LYS A 342 4.56 -7.66 0.29
CA LYS A 342 3.55 -7.73 1.36
C LYS A 342 3.05 -6.33 1.76
N LYS A 343 3.95 -5.35 1.91
CA LYS A 343 3.57 -3.97 2.30
C LYS A 343 2.75 -3.24 1.23
N PHE A 344 2.98 -3.52 -0.05
CA PHE A 344 2.27 -2.87 -1.16
C PHE A 344 1.06 -3.65 -1.68
N VAL A 345 0.78 -4.86 -1.16
CA VAL A 345 -0.32 -5.71 -1.65
C VAL A 345 -1.68 -5.05 -1.56
N ASP A 346 -1.89 -4.18 -0.57
CA ASP A 346 -3.20 -3.61 -0.25
C ASP A 346 -3.51 -2.30 -0.98
N MET A 347 -2.57 -1.77 -1.77
CA MET A 347 -2.76 -0.50 -2.47
C MET A 347 -3.83 -0.60 -3.57
N LYS A 348 -4.63 0.42 -3.79
CA LYS A 348 -5.63 0.51 -4.87
C LYS A 348 -4.95 0.56 -6.24
N GLU A 349 -3.93 1.41 -6.37
CA GLU A 349 -3.01 1.38 -7.51
C GLU A 349 -1.78 0.54 -7.15
N LYS A 350 -1.53 -0.48 -7.96
CA LYS A 350 -0.56 -1.53 -7.66
C LYS A 350 0.83 -1.29 -8.24
N LYS A 351 1.16 -0.03 -8.54
CA LYS A 351 2.42 0.37 -9.17
C LYS A 351 3.63 -0.16 -8.39
N TYR A 352 3.70 0.10 -7.09
CA TYR A 352 4.84 -0.31 -6.26
C TYR A 352 4.88 -1.82 -6.03
N LEU A 353 3.71 -2.48 -5.87
CA LEU A 353 3.65 -3.94 -5.81
C LEU A 353 4.24 -4.56 -7.08
N LEU A 354 3.85 -4.07 -8.25
CA LEU A 354 4.41 -4.52 -9.52
C LEU A 354 5.92 -4.33 -9.60
N GLN A 355 6.42 -3.15 -9.24
CA GLN A 355 7.85 -2.86 -9.26
C GLN A 355 8.62 -3.78 -8.28
N SER A 356 8.08 -4.01 -7.09
CA SER A 356 8.63 -4.95 -6.11
C SER A 356 8.63 -6.39 -6.62
N LEU A 357 7.58 -6.85 -7.30
CA LEU A 357 7.53 -8.19 -7.91
C LEU A 357 8.58 -8.36 -9.00
N VAL A 358 8.82 -7.32 -9.81
CA VAL A 358 9.88 -7.34 -10.84
C VAL A 358 11.26 -7.43 -10.19
N LYS A 359 11.52 -6.62 -9.14
CA LYS A 359 12.77 -6.66 -8.39
C LYS A 359 13.00 -8.02 -7.73
N LEU A 360 11.98 -8.56 -7.06
CA LEU A 360 12.01 -9.89 -6.44
C LEU A 360 12.35 -10.97 -7.48
N ASN A 361 11.68 -10.96 -8.64
CA ASN A 361 11.93 -11.93 -9.70
C ASN A 361 13.33 -11.79 -10.33
N ASN A 362 13.90 -10.58 -10.38
CA ASN A 362 15.26 -10.37 -10.90
C ASN A 362 16.35 -10.97 -9.97
N HIS A 363 16.07 -11.06 -8.67
CA HIS A 363 17.01 -11.62 -7.68
C HIS A 363 16.88 -13.14 -7.50
N LEU A 364 15.78 -13.75 -7.96
CA LEU A 364 15.58 -15.19 -7.94
C LEU A 364 16.46 -15.91 -8.98
N LYS A 365 17.67 -16.26 -8.55
CA LYS A 365 18.62 -17.10 -9.31
C LYS A 365 18.45 -18.58 -8.98
N LEU A 366 19.11 -19.44 -9.75
CA LEU A 366 19.10 -20.89 -9.51
C LEU A 366 19.80 -21.20 -8.16
N PRO A 367 19.09 -21.79 -7.18
CA PRO A 367 19.67 -22.15 -5.88
C PRO A 367 20.64 -23.34 -6.02
N GLN A 368 21.54 -23.53 -5.05
CA GLN A 368 22.52 -24.64 -5.05
C GLN A 368 22.45 -25.53 -3.81
N LYS A 369 21.99 -25.00 -2.69
CA LYS A 369 21.88 -25.72 -1.42
C LYS A 369 20.41 -26.02 -1.09
N HIS A 370 20.15 -27.04 -0.26
CA HIS A 370 18.79 -27.45 0.09
C HIS A 370 17.97 -26.33 0.78
N ASP A 371 18.57 -25.58 1.70
CA ASP A 371 17.98 -24.39 2.33
C ASP A 371 17.57 -23.33 1.30
N GLN A 372 18.44 -23.07 0.33
CA GLN A 372 18.18 -22.13 -0.76
C GLN A 372 17.10 -22.64 -1.73
N ILE A 373 17.04 -23.96 -1.98
CA ILE A 373 16.01 -24.58 -2.81
C ILE A 373 14.64 -24.42 -2.16
N PHE A 374 14.53 -24.70 -0.86
CA PHE A 374 13.30 -24.45 -0.11
C PHE A 374 12.91 -22.96 -0.17
N HIS A 375 13.85 -22.05 0.13
CA HIS A 375 13.63 -20.61 0.04
C HIS A 375 13.14 -20.19 -1.35
N TYR A 376 13.77 -20.68 -2.42
CA TYR A 376 13.42 -20.35 -3.81
C TYR A 376 11.97 -20.71 -4.15
N PHE A 377 11.58 -21.95 -3.86
CA PHE A 377 10.23 -22.43 -4.17
C PHE A 377 9.18 -21.76 -3.27
N TYR A 378 9.53 -21.48 -2.01
CA TYR A 378 8.70 -20.67 -1.13
C TYR A 378 8.44 -19.28 -1.73
N THR A 379 9.50 -18.58 -2.14
CA THR A 379 9.36 -17.25 -2.76
C THR A 379 8.57 -17.32 -4.08
N CYS A 380 8.71 -18.40 -4.86
CA CYS A 380 7.90 -18.60 -6.06
C CYS A 380 6.40 -18.74 -5.75
N ASN A 381 6.05 -19.38 -4.63
CA ASN A 381 4.66 -19.43 -4.15
C ASN A 381 4.15 -18.04 -3.71
N ILE A 382 4.96 -17.23 -3.03
CA ILE A 382 4.62 -15.82 -2.75
C ILE A 382 4.42 -15.03 -4.06
N LEU A 383 5.35 -15.17 -5.01
CA LEU A 383 5.24 -14.51 -6.30
C LEU A 383 3.94 -14.90 -6.98
N TRP A 384 3.56 -16.18 -6.97
CA TRP A 384 2.28 -16.64 -7.51
C TRP A 384 1.09 -15.92 -6.87
N GLN A 385 1.04 -15.90 -5.53
CA GLN A 385 -0.03 -15.24 -4.76
C GLN A 385 -0.24 -13.80 -5.24
N PHE A 386 0.81 -12.98 -5.28
CA PHE A 386 0.69 -11.57 -5.68
C PHE A 386 0.59 -11.34 -7.19
N LYS A 387 1.26 -12.16 -8.01
CA LYS A 387 1.27 -12.05 -9.47
C LYS A 387 -0.10 -12.41 -10.06
N SER A 388 -0.83 -13.32 -9.42
CA SER A 388 -2.19 -13.73 -9.85
C SER A 388 -3.17 -12.56 -9.95
N MET A 389 -2.96 -11.48 -9.19
CA MET A 389 -3.78 -10.26 -9.24
C MET A 389 -3.66 -9.46 -10.55
N PHE A 390 -2.59 -9.68 -11.32
CA PHE A 390 -2.24 -8.82 -12.45
C PHE A 390 -2.28 -9.49 -13.82
N PHE A 391 -2.12 -10.82 -13.89
CA PHE A 391 -1.63 -11.46 -15.12
C PHE A 391 -2.37 -12.74 -15.53
N ALA A 392 -2.17 -13.09 -16.81
CA ALA A 392 -2.03 -14.48 -17.25
C ALA A 392 -0.66 -15.00 -16.80
N LEU A 393 -0.65 -15.91 -15.84
CA LEU A 393 0.56 -16.50 -15.27
C LEU A 393 1.27 -17.39 -16.29
N GLU A 394 2.60 -17.40 -16.29
CA GLU A 394 3.36 -18.27 -17.19
C GLU A 394 3.35 -19.70 -16.64
N GLN A 395 3.42 -20.69 -17.54
CA GLN A 395 3.43 -22.11 -17.17
C GLN A 395 4.52 -22.45 -16.15
N ARG A 396 5.71 -21.83 -16.26
CA ARG A 396 6.80 -22.01 -15.28
C ARG A 396 6.44 -21.54 -13.87
N ASP A 397 5.67 -20.45 -13.75
CA ASP A 397 5.27 -19.91 -12.45
C ASP A 397 4.30 -20.88 -11.77
N PHE A 398 3.39 -21.46 -12.56
CA PHE A 398 2.46 -22.49 -12.11
C PHE A 398 3.19 -23.71 -11.56
N TRP A 399 4.13 -24.29 -12.31
CA TRP A 399 4.84 -25.49 -11.85
C TRP A 399 5.72 -25.26 -10.63
N ARG A 400 6.41 -24.11 -10.54
CA ARG A 400 7.23 -23.75 -9.37
C ARG A 400 6.38 -23.62 -8.11
N MET A 401 5.22 -22.98 -8.22
CA MET A 401 4.26 -22.89 -7.12
C MET A 401 3.69 -24.27 -6.75
N MET A 402 3.25 -25.07 -7.72
CA MET A 402 2.67 -26.39 -7.48
C MET A 402 3.68 -27.33 -6.82
N PHE A 403 4.96 -27.26 -7.22
CA PHE A 403 6.04 -28.04 -6.59
C PHE A 403 6.21 -27.69 -5.12
N TYR A 404 6.25 -26.39 -4.79
CA TYR A 404 6.34 -25.93 -3.39
C TYR A 404 5.18 -26.48 -2.55
N ARG A 405 3.95 -26.31 -3.02
CA ARG A 405 2.74 -26.74 -2.29
C ARG A 405 2.68 -28.25 -2.13
N ALA A 406 2.98 -29.00 -3.19
CA ALA A 406 2.96 -30.46 -3.17
C ALA A 406 4.00 -31.02 -2.20
N LEU A 407 5.26 -30.55 -2.26
CA LEU A 407 6.34 -31.10 -1.45
C LEU A 407 6.30 -30.60 0.00
N PHE A 408 6.25 -29.27 0.20
CA PHE A 408 6.48 -28.66 1.50
C PHE A 408 5.20 -28.43 2.30
N GLU A 409 4.05 -28.18 1.65
CA GLU A 409 2.78 -27.92 2.37
C GLU A 409 1.89 -29.17 2.53
N GLU A 410 1.87 -30.06 1.54
CA GLU A 410 1.01 -31.25 1.54
C GLU A 410 1.78 -32.57 1.67
N GLN A 411 3.12 -32.56 1.64
CA GLN A 411 3.98 -33.77 1.74
C GLN A 411 3.64 -34.87 0.69
N ASN A 412 3.11 -34.48 -0.46
CA ASN A 412 2.76 -35.39 -1.55
C ASN A 412 3.98 -35.61 -2.48
N TYR A 413 4.91 -36.47 -2.04
CA TYR A 413 6.13 -36.78 -2.77
C TYR A 413 5.88 -37.35 -4.18
N ARG A 414 4.77 -38.08 -4.38
CA ARG A 414 4.42 -38.67 -5.68
C ARG A 414 4.10 -37.60 -6.71
N ILE A 415 3.21 -36.67 -6.36
CA ILE A 415 2.85 -35.54 -7.22
C ILE A 415 4.03 -34.60 -7.41
N ALA A 416 4.80 -34.32 -6.35
CA ALA A 416 5.99 -33.48 -6.44
C ALA A 416 7.04 -34.05 -7.41
N GLN A 417 7.25 -35.38 -7.42
CA GLN A 417 8.17 -36.04 -8.36
C GLN A 417 7.71 -35.89 -9.81
N LYS A 418 6.40 -35.97 -10.08
CA LYS A 418 5.86 -35.73 -11.42
C LYS A 418 5.98 -34.27 -11.83
N ILE A 419 5.72 -33.34 -10.91
CA ILE A 419 5.85 -31.89 -11.16
C ILE A 419 7.30 -31.52 -11.51
N LEU A 420 8.28 -32.14 -10.85
CA LEU A 420 9.71 -31.89 -11.05
C LEU A 420 10.13 -32.01 -12.53
N LEU A 421 9.50 -32.92 -13.29
CA LEU A 421 9.75 -33.12 -14.72
C LEU A 421 9.36 -31.92 -15.61
N TYR A 422 8.50 -31.03 -15.11
CA TYR A 422 8.03 -29.83 -15.82
C TYR A 422 8.70 -28.54 -15.32
N LEU A 423 9.64 -28.65 -14.37
CA LEU A 423 10.52 -27.55 -13.97
C LEU A 423 11.70 -27.43 -14.94
N ASP A 424 12.48 -26.35 -14.81
CA ASP A 424 13.69 -26.16 -15.62
C ASP A 424 14.66 -27.33 -15.40
N GLU A 425 15.32 -27.82 -16.47
CA GLU A 425 16.15 -29.03 -16.43
C GLU A 425 17.25 -29.02 -15.36
N ASP A 426 17.72 -27.85 -14.96
CA ASP A 426 18.73 -27.70 -13.93
C ASP A 426 18.22 -28.11 -12.53
N PHE A 427 16.90 -28.02 -12.26
CA PHE A 427 16.30 -28.49 -11.01
C PHE A 427 16.39 -30.01 -10.86
N ASN A 428 16.26 -30.75 -11.97
CA ASN A 428 16.41 -32.20 -11.98
C ASN A 428 17.82 -32.66 -11.56
N LYS A 429 18.83 -31.80 -11.76
CA LYS A 429 20.22 -32.11 -11.40
C LYS A 429 20.52 -31.82 -9.92
N ILE A 430 19.94 -30.74 -9.38
CA ILE A 430 20.20 -30.28 -8.00
C ILE A 430 19.25 -30.85 -6.95
N ILE A 431 18.13 -31.47 -7.37
CA ILE A 431 17.17 -32.14 -6.47
C ILE A 431 17.23 -33.66 -6.72
N PRO A 432 18.21 -34.37 -6.14
CA PRO A 432 18.35 -35.80 -6.36
C PRO A 432 17.30 -36.62 -5.57
N ASP A 433 16.88 -36.14 -4.39
CA ASP A 433 15.91 -36.83 -3.53
C ASP A 433 14.98 -35.83 -2.81
N LEU A 434 13.68 -35.95 -3.05
CA LEU A 434 12.64 -35.11 -2.47
C LEU A 434 12.44 -35.32 -0.97
N LYS A 435 12.63 -36.54 -0.46
CA LYS A 435 12.47 -36.84 0.97
C LYS A 435 13.60 -36.24 1.79
N VAL A 436 14.84 -36.35 1.29
CA VAL A 436 16.01 -35.73 1.91
C VAL A 436 15.84 -34.22 1.92
N LEU A 437 15.48 -33.61 0.78
CA LEU A 437 15.22 -32.18 0.67
C LEU A 437 14.17 -31.70 1.69
N TYR A 438 13.05 -32.41 1.82
CA TYR A 438 12.02 -32.08 2.80
C TYR A 438 12.55 -32.18 4.24
N SER A 439 13.18 -33.31 4.59
CA SER A 439 13.64 -33.55 5.97
C SER A 439 14.69 -32.56 6.46
N GLU A 440 15.60 -32.14 5.58
CA GLU A 440 16.66 -31.18 5.93
C GLU A 440 16.14 -29.74 6.02
N THR A 441 14.99 -29.43 5.40
CA THR A 441 14.44 -28.07 5.35
C THR A 441 13.16 -27.88 6.15
N GLU A 442 12.67 -28.93 6.81
CA GLU A 442 11.44 -28.88 7.62
C GLU A 442 11.50 -27.82 8.73
N HIS A 443 12.66 -27.69 9.39
CA HIS A 443 12.88 -26.66 10.43
C HIS A 443 12.77 -25.24 9.86
N LEU A 444 13.20 -25.03 8.61
CA LEU A 444 13.19 -23.74 7.93
C LEU A 444 11.77 -23.23 7.65
N GLN A 445 10.76 -24.10 7.61
CA GLN A 445 9.36 -23.67 7.46
C GLN A 445 8.89 -22.72 8.56
N LYS A 446 9.54 -22.78 9.74
CA LYS A 446 9.23 -21.92 10.89
C LYS A 446 10.18 -20.70 10.99
N GLU A 447 11.30 -20.74 10.29
CA GLU A 447 12.39 -19.75 10.41
C GLU A 447 12.42 -18.78 9.21
N ILE A 448 12.00 -19.23 8.03
CA ILE A 448 11.95 -18.42 6.82
C ILE A 448 10.75 -17.50 6.86
N TYR A 449 11.04 -16.20 6.79
CA TYR A 449 10.15 -15.07 7.09
C TYR A 449 9.66 -15.06 8.55
N ALA A 450 10.46 -14.48 9.45
CA ALA A 450 9.99 -13.90 10.72
C ALA A 450 8.94 -12.76 10.52
N PHE A 451 8.51 -12.49 9.29
CA PHE A 451 7.48 -11.52 8.93
C PHE A 451 6.08 -12.13 9.05
N ASP A 452 5.55 -12.16 10.27
CA ASP A 452 4.13 -12.29 10.61
C ASP A 452 3.27 -13.05 9.59
N ASP A 453 3.73 -14.26 9.22
CA ASP A 453 2.88 -15.30 8.66
C ASP A 453 2.08 -15.98 9.79
N GLN A 454 1.78 -15.22 10.87
CA GLN A 454 0.41 -15.12 11.34
C GLN A 454 -0.48 -14.53 10.23
N ASN A 455 -0.45 -15.15 9.04
CA ASN A 455 -1.66 -15.32 8.28
C ASN A 455 -2.67 -15.72 9.34
N ALA A 456 -3.66 -14.85 9.50
CA ALA A 456 -4.86 -15.16 10.22
C ALA A 456 -5.46 -16.41 9.55
N VAL A 457 -4.91 -17.60 9.83
CA VAL A 457 -5.75 -18.68 10.31
C VAL A 457 -6.53 -17.95 11.39
N PRO A 458 -7.80 -17.64 11.14
CA PRO A 458 -8.56 -16.93 12.13
C PRO A 458 -8.33 -17.76 13.41
N HIS A 459 -7.80 -17.16 14.49
CA HIS A 459 -7.68 -17.84 15.79
C HIS A 459 -9.05 -18.32 16.34
N LEU A 460 -10.10 -18.25 15.51
CA LEU A 460 -11.48 -18.61 15.71
C LEU A 460 -11.76 -20.12 15.72
N PHE A 461 -10.81 -20.99 15.38
CA PHE A 461 -11.04 -22.41 15.62
C PHE A 461 -10.74 -22.73 17.08
N HIS A 462 -11.76 -22.59 17.92
CA HIS A 462 -11.93 -23.54 19.02
C HIS A 462 -11.78 -24.95 18.42
N LYS A 463 -11.18 -25.88 19.17
CA LYS A 463 -10.93 -27.25 18.72
C LYS A 463 -12.20 -27.99 18.23
N ASP A 464 -13.38 -27.41 18.45
CA ASP A 464 -14.69 -28.03 18.27
C ASP A 464 -15.55 -27.41 17.14
N PHE A 465 -15.00 -26.55 16.27
CA PHE A 465 -15.80 -25.94 15.18
C PHE A 465 -16.18 -26.95 14.09
N ALA A 466 -17.43 -27.44 14.13
CA ALA A 466 -17.99 -28.36 13.13
C ALA A 466 -18.68 -27.58 11.99
N ILE A 467 -18.15 -27.67 10.77
CA ILE A 467 -18.73 -27.00 9.59
C ILE A 467 -19.94 -27.80 9.08
N LYS A 468 -21.09 -27.15 8.93
CA LYS A 468 -22.31 -27.68 8.28
C LYS A 468 -22.35 -27.35 6.79
N GLN A 469 -21.95 -26.14 6.42
CA GLN A 469 -21.95 -25.67 5.04
C GLN A 469 -20.73 -24.76 4.77
N LEU A 470 -20.10 -24.93 3.61
CA LEU A 470 -19.07 -24.03 3.09
C LEU A 470 -19.47 -23.58 1.68
N ILE A 471 -19.46 -22.28 1.44
CA ILE A 471 -19.68 -21.67 0.14
C ILE A 471 -18.41 -20.95 -0.25
N LEU A 472 -17.82 -21.33 -1.37
CA LEU A 472 -16.68 -20.67 -1.99
C LEU A 472 -17.15 -20.00 -3.27
N ARG A 473 -16.99 -18.70 -3.38
CA ARG A 473 -17.28 -17.95 -4.60
C ARG A 473 -16.02 -17.39 -5.22
N ILE A 474 -15.86 -17.64 -6.51
CA ILE A 474 -14.81 -17.07 -7.34
C ILE A 474 -15.48 -16.14 -8.36
N ASN A 475 -15.17 -14.84 -8.26
CA ASN A 475 -15.78 -13.85 -9.15
C ASN A 475 -15.07 -13.78 -10.52
N PHE A 476 -15.60 -12.96 -11.43
CA PHE A 476 -15.04 -12.79 -12.78
C PHE A 476 -13.58 -12.30 -12.83
N ASN A 477 -13.10 -11.67 -11.76
CA ASN A 477 -11.71 -11.23 -11.61
C ASN A 477 -10.81 -12.29 -10.97
N GLY A 478 -11.35 -13.46 -10.60
CA GLY A 478 -10.63 -14.50 -9.87
C GLY A 478 -10.59 -14.28 -8.34
N MET A 479 -11.25 -13.26 -7.80
CA MET A 479 -11.28 -13.02 -6.35
C MET A 479 -12.06 -14.12 -5.65
N ILE A 480 -11.46 -14.69 -4.60
CA ILE A 480 -12.06 -15.80 -3.84
C ILE A 480 -12.70 -15.24 -2.57
N SER A 481 -13.96 -15.58 -2.36
CA SER A 481 -14.74 -15.26 -1.17
C SER A 481 -15.31 -16.53 -0.58
N TYR A 482 -15.44 -16.60 0.74
CA TYR A 482 -15.92 -17.79 1.42
C TYR A 482 -16.96 -17.43 2.47
N ARG A 483 -17.86 -18.38 2.73
CA ARG A 483 -18.80 -18.36 3.84
C ARG A 483 -18.93 -19.76 4.41
N MET A 484 -18.72 -19.91 5.70
CA MET A 484 -18.91 -21.14 6.47
C MET A 484 -20.07 -20.94 7.43
N ASN A 485 -20.93 -21.95 7.53
CA ASN A 485 -21.94 -22.07 8.56
C ASN A 485 -21.58 -23.29 9.41
N SER A 486 -21.51 -23.13 10.73
CA SER A 486 -21.26 -24.23 11.65
C SER A 486 -22.54 -25.02 11.94
N VAL A 487 -22.41 -26.13 12.64
CA VAL A 487 -23.54 -26.90 13.19
C VAL A 487 -24.28 -26.10 14.27
N ASP A 488 -23.58 -25.22 14.99
CA ASP A 488 -24.12 -24.33 16.04
C ASP A 488 -24.61 -22.98 15.48
N ASP A 489 -24.89 -22.92 14.18
CA ASP A 489 -25.35 -21.73 13.44
C ASP A 489 -24.40 -20.50 13.52
N GLU A 490 -23.13 -20.71 13.84
CA GLU A 490 -22.10 -19.68 13.71
C GLU A 490 -21.76 -19.47 12.23
N VAL A 491 -21.74 -18.22 11.79
CA VAL A 491 -21.44 -17.84 10.41
C VAL A 491 -20.08 -17.14 10.36
N ILE A 492 -19.18 -17.68 9.54
CA ILE A 492 -17.87 -17.07 9.24
C ILE A 492 -17.82 -16.75 7.74
N ASP A 493 -17.82 -15.48 7.38
CA ASP A 493 -17.60 -15.01 6.01
C ASP A 493 -16.26 -14.27 5.86
N GLY A 494 -15.69 -14.29 4.66
CA GLY A 494 -14.42 -13.63 4.38
C GLY A 494 -14.05 -13.62 2.91
N THR A 495 -12.96 -12.92 2.60
CA THR A 495 -12.40 -12.81 1.25
C THR A 495 -10.90 -13.04 1.31
N ILE A 496 -10.37 -13.83 0.37
CA ILE A 496 -8.93 -14.02 0.18
C ILE A 496 -8.44 -12.86 -0.69
N SER A 497 -7.66 -11.95 -0.08
CA SER A 497 -7.19 -10.72 -0.73
C SER A 497 -5.81 -10.85 -1.38
N ASN A 498 -5.03 -11.86 -0.99
CA ASN A 498 -3.64 -12.04 -1.38
C ASN A 498 -3.42 -13.10 -2.48
N GLU A 499 -4.46 -13.80 -2.93
CA GLU A 499 -4.38 -14.82 -3.98
C GLU A 499 -5.65 -14.82 -4.83
N TYR A 500 -5.49 -14.75 -6.15
CA TYR A 500 -6.56 -14.78 -7.13
C TYR A 500 -6.53 -16.11 -7.89
N TRP A 501 -7.73 -16.61 -8.20
CA TRP A 501 -7.91 -17.81 -9.00
C TRP A 501 -7.49 -17.56 -10.46
N ASN A 502 -6.55 -18.37 -10.95
CA ASN A 502 -6.15 -18.39 -12.35
C ASN A 502 -6.02 -19.84 -12.84
N ASP A 503 -7.04 -20.31 -13.52
CA ASP A 503 -7.19 -21.69 -13.97
C ASP A 503 -6.60 -21.99 -15.34
N SER A 504 -5.95 -21.04 -16.00
CA SER A 504 -5.50 -21.20 -17.40
C SER A 504 -4.67 -22.49 -17.62
N GLN A 505 -3.76 -22.80 -16.69
CA GLN A 505 -2.91 -24.00 -16.76
C GLN A 505 -3.63 -25.27 -16.28
N VAL A 506 -4.52 -25.13 -15.30
CA VAL A 506 -5.34 -26.24 -14.81
C VAL A 506 -6.34 -26.70 -15.89
N LEU A 507 -6.86 -25.76 -16.68
CA LEU A 507 -7.68 -26.02 -17.87
C LEU A 507 -6.90 -26.75 -18.97
N GLU A 508 -5.66 -26.35 -19.23
CA GLU A 508 -4.77 -27.03 -20.18
C GLU A 508 -4.57 -28.50 -19.76
N LEU A 509 -4.27 -28.72 -18.47
CA LEU A 509 -4.15 -30.06 -17.88
C LEU A 509 -5.44 -30.87 -18.01
N TYR A 510 -6.57 -30.26 -17.65
CA TYR A 510 -7.88 -30.91 -17.73
C TYR A 510 -8.23 -31.38 -19.15
N ASN A 511 -8.04 -30.50 -20.14
CA ASN A 511 -8.33 -30.83 -21.53
C ASN A 511 -7.44 -31.96 -22.03
N GLU A 512 -6.17 -32.02 -21.60
CA GLU A 512 -5.24 -33.09 -21.98
C GLU A 512 -5.59 -34.46 -21.40
N LEU A 513 -6.31 -34.54 -20.28
CA LEU A 513 -6.74 -35.83 -19.71
C LEU A 513 -7.62 -36.64 -20.68
N PHE A 514 -8.28 -35.97 -21.63
CA PHE A 514 -9.15 -36.59 -22.63
C PHE A 514 -8.51 -36.68 -24.01
N THR A 515 -7.27 -36.21 -24.17
CA THR A 515 -6.47 -36.37 -25.39
C THR A 515 -5.87 -37.78 -25.44
N GLU A 516 -5.61 -38.31 -26.64
CA GLU A 516 -4.94 -39.60 -26.83
C GLU A 516 -3.56 -39.62 -26.14
N PRO A 517 -3.17 -40.71 -25.45
CA PRO A 517 -1.94 -40.76 -24.64
C PRO A 517 -0.66 -40.36 -25.39
N GLU A 518 -0.56 -40.69 -26.68
CA GLU A 518 0.60 -40.38 -27.54
C GLU A 518 0.78 -38.88 -27.82
N HIS A 519 -0.29 -38.10 -27.64
CA HIS A 519 -0.34 -36.66 -27.90
C HIS A 519 -0.40 -35.82 -26.63
N ARG A 520 -0.32 -36.44 -25.43
CA ARG A 520 -0.36 -35.72 -24.15
C ARG A 520 1.00 -35.06 -23.87
N LYS A 521 0.96 -33.79 -23.49
CA LYS A 521 2.13 -33.05 -23.00
C LYS A 521 2.38 -33.38 -21.53
N PHE A 522 1.33 -33.66 -20.75
CA PHE A 522 1.42 -34.00 -19.33
C PHE A 522 0.98 -35.43 -19.02
N THR A 523 1.70 -36.06 -18.09
CA THR A 523 1.53 -37.44 -17.65
C THR A 523 0.81 -37.53 -16.29
N PHE A 524 -0.33 -36.87 -16.19
CA PHE A 524 -1.23 -36.99 -15.03
C PHE A 524 -2.45 -37.84 -15.37
N ASP A 525 -2.87 -38.68 -14.45
CA ASP A 525 -4.18 -39.34 -14.51
C ASP A 525 -5.28 -38.49 -13.84
N LEU A 526 -6.53 -38.97 -13.90
CA LEU A 526 -7.67 -38.23 -13.36
C LEU A 526 -7.61 -38.05 -11.84
N ASN A 527 -7.09 -39.04 -11.10
CA ASN A 527 -6.98 -38.98 -9.65
C ASN A 527 -5.88 -37.99 -9.26
N GLU A 528 -4.74 -38.05 -9.94
CA GLU A 528 -3.63 -37.12 -9.76
C GLU A 528 -4.01 -35.68 -10.13
N PHE A 529 -4.88 -35.50 -11.13
CA PHE A 529 -5.47 -34.20 -11.44
C PHE A 529 -6.36 -33.69 -10.29
N GLY A 530 -7.15 -34.55 -9.65
CA GLY A 530 -7.89 -34.21 -8.43
C GLY A 530 -6.98 -33.75 -7.29
N GLU A 531 -5.85 -34.44 -7.08
CA GLU A 531 -4.82 -34.04 -6.12
C GLU A 531 -4.20 -32.68 -6.48
N LEU A 532 -3.91 -32.43 -7.76
CA LEU A 532 -3.42 -31.12 -8.24
C LEU A 532 -4.45 -30.01 -7.99
N LEU A 533 -5.74 -30.26 -8.25
CA LEU A 533 -6.81 -29.29 -7.97
C LEU A 533 -6.88 -28.94 -6.48
N TYR A 534 -6.76 -29.94 -5.61
CA TYR A 534 -6.70 -29.71 -4.17
C TYR A 534 -5.48 -28.87 -3.78
N ILE A 535 -4.28 -29.24 -4.24
CA ILE A 535 -3.02 -28.51 -3.98
C ILE A 535 -3.08 -27.07 -4.52
N PHE A 536 -3.78 -26.86 -5.63
CA PHE A 536 -3.93 -25.57 -6.28
C PHE A 536 -4.78 -24.56 -5.47
N LEU A 537 -5.71 -25.03 -4.64
CA LEU A 537 -6.51 -24.14 -3.78
C LEU A 537 -5.61 -23.34 -2.82
N PRO A 538 -5.99 -22.11 -2.42
CA PRO A 538 -5.24 -21.36 -1.42
C PRO A 538 -5.10 -22.13 -0.10
N LYS A 539 -3.96 -21.98 0.59
CA LYS A 539 -3.67 -22.69 1.85
C LYS A 539 -4.76 -22.55 2.89
N LEU A 540 -5.37 -21.36 3.01
CA LEU A 540 -6.47 -21.09 3.93
C LEU A 540 -7.69 -21.99 3.66
N ILE A 541 -8.04 -22.19 2.39
CA ILE A 541 -9.12 -23.10 1.98
C ILE A 541 -8.73 -24.57 2.24
N ARG A 542 -7.50 -24.96 1.93
CA ARG A 542 -7.02 -26.33 2.21
C ARG A 542 -7.00 -26.63 3.72
N ASN A 543 -6.67 -25.63 4.54
CA ASN A 543 -6.74 -25.75 6.00
C ASN A 543 -8.18 -25.94 6.48
N PHE A 544 -9.18 -25.26 5.88
CA PHE A 544 -10.59 -25.57 6.13
C PHE A 544 -10.90 -27.02 5.75
N PHE A 545 -10.38 -27.50 4.62
CA PHE A 545 -10.55 -28.90 4.21
C PHE A 545 -9.90 -29.91 5.18
N LYS A 546 -8.76 -29.56 5.79
CA LYS A 546 -8.09 -30.39 6.81
C LYS A 546 -8.81 -30.40 8.16
N SER A 547 -9.57 -29.36 8.50
CA SER A 547 -10.29 -29.30 9.79
C SER A 547 -11.56 -30.17 9.83
N PHE A 548 -12.06 -30.68 8.71
CA PHE A 548 -13.21 -31.61 8.65
C PHE A 548 -12.91 -33.02 9.21
N LYS A 549 -11.94 -33.21 10.12
CA LYS A 549 -11.55 -34.55 10.59
C LYS A 549 -12.75 -35.36 11.08
N ILE A 550 -12.69 -36.66 10.77
CA ILE A 550 -13.68 -37.76 10.77
C ILE A 550 -14.52 -37.96 12.07
N GLU A 551 -14.28 -37.21 13.15
CA GLU A 551 -15.04 -37.37 14.40
C GLU A 551 -16.53 -36.97 14.27
N SER A 552 -16.89 -36.22 13.23
CA SER A 552 -18.27 -35.79 12.92
C SER A 552 -19.00 -36.63 11.87
N LEU A 553 -18.78 -37.96 11.82
CA LEU A 553 -19.48 -38.89 10.91
C LEU A 553 -21.03 -38.78 10.90
N ASN A 554 -21.63 -38.10 11.88
CA ASN A 554 -23.07 -37.84 11.93
C ASN A 554 -23.53 -36.72 10.98
N LEU A 555 -22.64 -35.89 10.41
CA LEU A 555 -23.03 -34.74 9.60
C LEU A 555 -22.10 -34.54 8.40
N ILE A 556 -22.64 -34.72 7.19
CA ILE A 556 -21.90 -34.51 5.94
C ILE A 556 -21.95 -33.00 5.61
N PRO A 557 -20.81 -32.28 5.61
CA PRO A 557 -20.78 -30.86 5.29
C PRO A 557 -21.12 -30.64 3.81
N GLN A 558 -21.95 -29.62 3.54
CA GLN A 558 -22.28 -29.23 2.16
C GLN A 558 -21.29 -28.19 1.65
N ILE A 559 -20.58 -28.49 0.57
CA ILE A 559 -19.58 -27.59 -0.03
C ILE A 559 -20.09 -27.12 -1.39
N TYR A 560 -20.17 -25.80 -1.56
CA TYR A 560 -20.64 -25.15 -2.78
C TYR A 560 -19.53 -24.32 -3.41
N PHE A 561 -19.26 -24.52 -4.70
CA PHE A 561 -18.44 -23.63 -5.51
C PHE A 561 -19.35 -22.78 -6.41
N VAL A 562 -19.29 -21.47 -6.24
CA VAL A 562 -20.02 -20.48 -7.04
C VAL A 562 -19.02 -19.77 -7.93
N LEU A 563 -19.06 -20.04 -9.23
CA LEU A 563 -18.11 -19.48 -10.20
C LEU A 563 -18.86 -18.54 -11.14
N ASP A 564 -18.40 -17.29 -11.25
CA ASP A 564 -18.97 -16.34 -12.22
C ASP A 564 -18.73 -16.81 -13.68
N ASN A 565 -17.62 -17.52 -13.93
CA ASN A 565 -17.29 -18.18 -15.19
C ASN A 565 -17.08 -19.68 -14.95
N ILE A 566 -17.76 -20.54 -15.71
CA ILE A 566 -17.55 -21.99 -15.66
C ILE A 566 -16.34 -22.32 -16.53
N THR A 567 -15.30 -22.84 -15.91
CA THR A 567 -14.05 -23.24 -16.58
C THR A 567 -13.66 -24.67 -16.23
N ILE A 568 -13.68 -25.07 -14.95
CA ILE A 568 -13.31 -26.42 -14.51
C ILE A 568 -14.45 -27.08 -13.73
N PRO A 569 -14.80 -28.36 -14.02
CA PRO A 569 -15.72 -29.12 -13.19
C PRO A 569 -15.02 -29.58 -11.91
N PHE A 570 -15.21 -28.84 -10.81
CA PHE A 570 -14.69 -29.20 -9.48
C PHE A 570 -15.24 -30.53 -8.93
N ASP A 571 -16.25 -31.13 -9.59
CA ASP A 571 -16.79 -32.46 -9.29
C ASP A 571 -15.73 -33.59 -9.35
N LEU A 572 -14.52 -33.30 -9.84
CA LEU A 572 -13.42 -34.25 -10.06
C LEU A 572 -12.34 -34.26 -8.98
N ILE A 573 -12.48 -33.51 -7.88
CA ILE A 573 -11.56 -33.65 -6.74
C ILE A 573 -11.84 -35.00 -6.06
N TYR A 574 -11.18 -36.04 -6.56
CA TYR A 574 -11.14 -37.36 -5.94
C TYR A 574 -9.93 -37.39 -5.01
N ASP A 575 -10.17 -37.49 -3.70
CA ASP A 575 -9.18 -37.95 -2.73
C ASP A 575 -9.70 -39.26 -2.13
N ASN A 576 -8.77 -40.17 -1.82
CA ASN A 576 -9.02 -41.38 -1.04
C ASN A 576 -9.56 -41.07 0.38
N ASN A 577 -9.64 -39.78 0.77
CA ASN A 577 -10.43 -39.27 1.88
C ASN A 577 -11.66 -38.48 1.39
N PHE A 578 -12.76 -39.21 1.21
CA PHE A 578 -14.16 -38.82 1.48
C PHE A 578 -14.63 -37.37 1.24
N PHE A 579 -14.24 -36.71 0.15
CA PHE A 579 -15.04 -35.59 -0.38
C PHE A 579 -16.06 -36.13 -1.38
N CYS A 580 -17.23 -36.56 -0.90
CA CYS A 580 -18.41 -36.65 -1.74
C CYS A 580 -18.88 -35.22 -2.09
N LEU A 581 -18.21 -34.57 -3.04
CA LEU A 581 -18.67 -33.35 -3.73
C LEU A 581 -19.94 -33.68 -4.52
N LYS A 582 -21.06 -33.96 -3.84
CA LYS A 582 -22.29 -34.42 -4.49
C LYS A 582 -23.15 -33.29 -5.08
N TYR A 583 -22.79 -32.02 -4.92
CA TYR A 583 -23.57 -30.91 -5.47
C TYR A 583 -22.68 -29.67 -5.75
N SER A 584 -21.83 -29.69 -6.78
CA SER A 584 -21.41 -28.43 -7.39
C SER A 584 -22.52 -27.95 -8.33
N ILE A 585 -22.99 -26.72 -8.14
CA ILE A 585 -23.93 -26.08 -9.07
C ILE A 585 -23.37 -24.70 -9.39
N GLY A 586 -22.82 -24.56 -10.60
CA GLY A 586 -22.41 -23.26 -11.13
C GLY A 586 -23.63 -22.44 -11.52
N TYR A 587 -23.97 -21.42 -10.73
CA TYR A 587 -24.99 -20.44 -11.09
C TYR A 587 -24.37 -19.16 -11.62
N LYS A 588 -24.79 -18.72 -12.81
CA LYS A 588 -24.55 -17.35 -13.30
C LYS A 588 -25.52 -16.40 -12.62
N LEU A 589 -25.16 -15.88 -11.45
CA LEU A 589 -25.92 -14.84 -10.74
C LEU A 589 -25.16 -13.52 -10.82
N SER A 590 -25.73 -12.53 -11.49
CA SER A 590 -25.28 -11.14 -11.44
C SER A 590 -25.18 -10.67 -9.99
N GLU A 591 -24.00 -10.22 -9.53
CA GLU A 591 -23.68 -9.57 -8.24
C GLU A 591 -24.72 -9.71 -7.10
N VAL A 592 -25.16 -10.92 -6.77
CA VAL A 592 -25.94 -11.14 -5.54
C VAL A 592 -24.95 -11.47 -4.43
N SER A 593 -25.17 -10.86 -3.27
CA SER A 593 -24.48 -11.18 -2.03
C SER A 593 -24.46 -12.70 -1.79
N LEU A 594 -23.31 -13.24 -1.33
CA LEU A 594 -23.20 -14.62 -0.80
C LEU A 594 -24.24 -14.94 0.28
N ARG A 595 -24.95 -13.92 0.79
CA ARG A 595 -26.01 -14.06 1.76
C ARG A 595 -27.32 -14.59 1.17
N GLY A 596 -27.52 -14.50 -0.14
CA GLY A 596 -28.89 -14.41 -0.66
C GLY A 596 -29.59 -13.19 -0.07
N VAL A 597 -30.83 -12.93 -0.46
CA VAL A 597 -31.66 -11.95 0.25
C VAL A 597 -32.12 -12.62 1.54
N VAL A 598 -31.40 -12.39 2.64
CA VAL A 598 -31.94 -12.69 3.97
C VAL A 598 -32.98 -11.61 4.25
N PHE A 599 -34.24 -11.94 4.01
CA PHE A 599 -35.29 -11.34 4.80
C PHE A 599 -35.04 -11.87 6.21
N ASP A 600 -34.63 -10.99 7.14
CA ASP A 600 -34.67 -11.34 8.56
C ASP A 600 -36.09 -11.89 8.78
N ASP A 601 -36.20 -13.15 9.21
CA ASP A 601 -37.49 -13.76 9.53
C ASP A 601 -38.26 -12.77 10.40
N THR A 602 -39.35 -12.28 9.82
CA THR A 602 -40.39 -11.61 10.57
C THR A 602 -40.83 -12.55 11.67
N ASP A 603 -40.88 -12.02 12.89
CA ASP A 603 -41.57 -12.58 14.05
C ASP A 603 -40.78 -13.67 14.82
N ILE A 604 -39.89 -13.21 15.69
CA ILE A 604 -39.82 -13.76 17.04
C ILE A 604 -40.28 -12.65 18.00
N GLU A 605 -41.59 -12.64 18.24
CA GLU A 605 -42.15 -12.15 19.50
C GLU A 605 -41.59 -13.03 20.62
N ASP A 606 -40.46 -12.67 21.20
CA ASP A 606 -40.06 -13.22 22.50
C ASP A 606 -40.35 -12.22 23.61
N SER A 607 -41.46 -12.51 24.27
CA SER A 607 -41.65 -12.52 25.71
C SER A 607 -41.03 -11.39 26.52
N SER A 608 -41.92 -10.57 27.07
CA SER A 608 -41.85 -9.93 28.38
C SER A 608 -40.65 -10.33 29.26
N LEU A 609 -39.52 -9.63 29.08
CA LEU A 609 -38.53 -9.43 30.11
C LEU A 609 -38.68 -7.99 30.60
N GLU A 610 -39.02 -7.84 31.88
CA GLU A 610 -39.05 -6.55 32.54
C GLU A 610 -37.74 -5.80 32.27
N PRO A 611 -37.79 -4.47 32.06
CA PRO A 611 -36.61 -3.69 31.73
C PRO A 611 -35.70 -3.60 32.95
N SER A 612 -34.72 -4.50 33.06
CA SER A 612 -33.54 -4.23 33.88
C SER A 612 -32.86 -2.99 33.30
N LYS A 613 -32.84 -1.91 34.06
CA LYS A 613 -32.11 -0.68 33.74
C LYS A 613 -30.61 -1.00 33.67
N THR A 614 -30.10 -1.38 32.50
CA THR A 614 -28.67 -1.30 32.20
C THR A 614 -28.45 0.02 31.46
N GLY A 615 -27.73 0.96 32.08
CA GLY A 615 -27.37 2.21 31.42
C GLY A 615 -26.27 1.96 30.37
N TYR A 616 -26.16 2.88 29.41
CA TYR A 616 -25.20 2.78 28.31
C TYR A 616 -23.79 3.20 28.76
N LYS A 617 -22.77 2.47 28.31
CA LYS A 617 -21.36 2.86 28.42
C LYS A 617 -20.92 3.57 27.15
N VAL A 618 -20.35 4.75 27.33
CA VAL A 618 -19.97 5.67 26.24
C VAL A 618 -18.47 5.94 26.30
N LEU A 619 -17.82 5.82 25.15
CA LEU A 619 -16.43 6.24 24.94
C LEU A 619 -16.40 7.45 24.00
N ILE A 620 -15.79 8.55 24.45
CA ILE A 620 -15.54 9.72 23.60
C ILE A 620 -14.04 9.84 23.37
N ILE A 621 -13.64 9.96 22.10
CA ILE A 621 -12.25 10.04 21.65
C ILE A 621 -12.06 11.37 20.91
N ASP A 622 -11.12 12.19 21.38
CA ASP A 622 -10.68 13.38 20.66
C ASP A 622 -9.48 13.09 19.76
N SER A 623 -9.47 13.67 18.58
CA SER A 623 -8.32 13.71 17.65
C SER A 623 -8.41 15.00 16.85
N ILE A 624 -8.78 16.09 17.52
CA ILE A 624 -8.97 17.43 16.96
C ILE A 624 -7.64 18.16 16.72
N ASN A 625 -6.51 17.56 17.12
CA ASN A 625 -5.17 18.10 16.95
C ASN A 625 -5.01 19.50 17.56
N SER A 626 -5.55 19.73 18.76
CA SER A 626 -5.67 21.08 19.35
C SER A 626 -4.33 21.70 19.77
N LYS A 627 -3.24 20.92 19.85
CA LYS A 627 -1.90 21.38 20.24
C LYS A 627 -0.80 21.08 19.21
N SER A 628 -0.99 20.03 18.40
CA SER A 628 -0.01 19.49 17.45
C SER A 628 -0.77 18.77 16.32
N PRO A 629 -0.22 18.74 15.09
CA PRO A 629 1.07 19.28 14.66
C PRO A 629 1.02 20.78 14.37
N LEU A 630 2.18 21.42 14.52
CA LEU A 630 2.38 22.85 14.30
C LEU A 630 3.22 23.08 13.05
N LYS A 631 2.95 24.15 12.30
CA LYS A 631 3.74 24.62 11.16
C LYS A 631 4.28 26.01 11.43
N TRP A 632 5.52 26.26 11.00
CA TRP A 632 6.10 27.60 11.04
C TRP A 632 5.40 28.54 10.04
N ASN A 633 4.94 29.70 10.53
CA ASN A 633 4.42 30.77 9.69
C ASN A 633 5.48 31.88 9.58
N GLU A 634 6.09 32.03 8.41
CA GLU A 634 7.14 33.02 8.17
C GLU A 634 6.67 34.47 8.35
N LYS A 635 5.40 34.77 8.03
CA LYS A 635 4.84 36.13 8.18
C LYS A 635 4.62 36.48 9.65
N ALA A 636 4.09 35.54 10.42
CA ALA A 636 3.80 35.73 11.83
C ALA A 636 5.02 35.47 12.75
N ARG A 637 6.08 34.85 12.22
CA ARG A 637 7.29 34.43 12.95
C ARG A 637 6.98 33.57 14.18
N GLN A 638 5.97 32.73 14.08
CA GLN A 638 5.55 31.82 15.14
C GLN A 638 5.03 30.50 14.55
N LYS A 639 4.94 29.48 15.39
CA LYS A 639 4.30 28.22 15.05
C LYS A 639 2.78 28.36 15.15
N GLU A 640 2.08 27.86 14.15
CA GLU A 640 0.62 27.85 14.06
C GLU A 640 0.11 26.43 13.87
N LEU A 641 -1.12 26.18 14.32
CA LEU A 641 -1.73 24.87 14.23
C LEU A 641 -2.04 24.50 12.77
N LEU A 642 -1.61 23.32 12.33
CA LEU A 642 -1.74 22.92 10.93
C LEU A 642 -3.16 22.49 10.57
N PHE A 643 -3.88 21.83 11.50
CA PHE A 643 -5.20 21.25 11.27
C PHE A 643 -6.27 21.75 12.26
N PRO A 644 -6.62 23.05 12.25
CA PRO A 644 -7.53 23.62 13.23
C PRO A 644 -8.96 23.10 13.06
N PHE A 645 -9.54 22.61 14.15
CA PHE A 645 -10.91 22.12 14.20
C PHE A 645 -11.74 22.76 15.33
N GLN A 646 -11.89 24.09 15.28
CA GLN A 646 -12.62 24.85 16.30
C GLN A 646 -14.05 24.34 16.54
N ALA A 647 -14.83 24.15 15.46
CA ALA A 647 -16.21 23.64 15.57
C ALA A 647 -16.27 22.26 16.24
N GLY A 648 -15.23 21.43 16.08
CA GLY A 648 -15.13 20.12 16.71
C GLY A 648 -14.86 20.23 18.20
N ALA A 649 -14.02 21.18 18.64
CA ALA A 649 -13.79 21.45 20.06
C ALA A 649 -15.08 21.92 20.77
N ASP A 650 -15.82 22.83 20.15
CA ASP A 650 -17.08 23.33 20.71
C ASP A 650 -18.13 22.21 20.81
N GLU A 651 -18.18 21.33 19.82
CA GLU A 651 -19.12 20.20 19.79
C GLU A 651 -18.72 19.07 20.73
N LEU A 652 -17.42 18.79 20.88
CA LEU A 652 -16.91 17.84 21.85
C LEU A 652 -17.38 18.23 23.26
N ASN A 653 -17.21 19.50 23.64
CA ASN A 653 -17.68 20.03 24.92
C ASN A 653 -19.19 19.87 25.08
N TYR A 654 -19.96 20.15 24.02
CA TYR A 654 -21.42 19.97 24.04
C TYR A 654 -21.84 18.52 24.24
N ILE A 655 -21.21 17.56 23.53
CA ILE A 655 -21.53 16.13 23.63
C ILE A 655 -21.19 15.59 25.02
N ILE A 656 -20.04 15.98 25.59
CA ILE A 656 -19.63 15.58 26.94
C ILE A 656 -20.66 16.05 27.97
N ASN A 657 -21.04 17.33 27.94
CA ASN A 657 -22.04 17.88 28.84
C ASN A 657 -23.39 17.20 28.65
N PHE A 658 -23.80 16.99 27.40
CA PHE A 658 -25.04 16.31 27.08
C PHE A 658 -25.11 14.87 27.64
N PHE A 659 -24.04 14.09 27.59
CA PHE A 659 -24.05 12.73 28.16
C PHE A 659 -23.92 12.71 29.68
N ASN A 660 -23.16 13.64 30.28
CA ASN A 660 -23.05 13.73 31.74
C ASN A 660 -24.39 14.06 32.42
N GLU A 661 -25.28 14.78 31.75
CA GLU A 661 -26.59 15.17 32.27
C GLU A 661 -27.68 14.07 32.11
N ARG A 662 -27.34 12.89 31.58
CA ARG A 662 -28.32 11.86 31.21
C ARG A 662 -28.31 10.67 32.15
N SER A 663 -29.48 10.34 32.68
CA SER A 663 -29.70 9.16 33.52
C SER A 663 -29.52 7.82 32.81
N GLU A 664 -29.56 7.85 31.48
CA GLU A 664 -29.43 6.69 30.59
C GLU A 664 -27.96 6.25 30.43
N ILE A 665 -26.99 7.09 30.82
CA ILE A 665 -25.56 6.79 30.74
C ILE A 665 -25.07 6.26 32.09
N ASP A 666 -24.56 5.04 32.10
CA ASP A 666 -23.99 4.39 33.30
C ASP A 666 -22.51 4.77 33.48
N GLN A 667 -21.77 4.77 32.37
CA GLN A 667 -20.33 5.05 32.37
C GLN A 667 -19.98 5.93 31.17
N LEU A 668 -19.30 7.05 31.44
CA LEU A 668 -18.71 7.90 30.40
C LEU A 668 -17.19 7.92 30.56
N THR A 669 -16.47 7.42 29.55
CA THR A 669 -15.01 7.54 29.45
C THR A 669 -14.66 8.56 28.38
N THR A 670 -13.82 9.54 28.73
CA THR A 670 -13.37 10.60 27.81
C THR A 670 -11.86 10.57 27.63
N LEU A 671 -11.42 10.35 26.40
CA LEU A 671 -10.01 10.43 25.99
C LEU A 671 -9.80 11.78 25.30
N ILE A 672 -9.31 12.77 26.05
CA ILE A 672 -9.18 14.16 25.60
C ILE A 672 -7.77 14.67 25.88
N GLY A 673 -7.22 15.47 24.96
CA GLY A 673 -5.93 16.12 25.15
C GLY A 673 -4.81 15.11 25.38
N ALA A 674 -4.11 15.23 26.53
CA ALA A 674 -2.99 14.34 26.86
C ALA A 674 -3.40 12.88 27.07
N ASN A 675 -4.67 12.60 27.34
CA ASN A 675 -5.17 11.23 27.54
C ASN A 675 -5.55 10.56 26.20
N SER A 676 -5.67 11.31 25.11
CA SER A 676 -6.00 10.77 23.78
C SER A 676 -4.74 10.36 23.01
N THR A 677 -4.00 9.43 23.61
CA THR A 677 -2.84 8.77 22.98
C THR A 677 -3.29 7.55 22.20
N ARG A 678 -2.48 7.10 21.25
CA ARG A 678 -2.75 5.87 20.49
C ARG A 678 -2.98 4.67 21.42
N GLU A 679 -2.13 4.51 22.43
CA GLU A 679 -2.21 3.39 23.38
C GLU A 679 -3.51 3.39 24.17
N ASN A 680 -3.94 4.54 24.68
CA ASN A 680 -5.19 4.67 25.43
C ASN A 680 -6.42 4.42 24.55
N ILE A 681 -6.39 4.86 23.29
CA ILE A 681 -7.48 4.60 22.34
C ILE A 681 -7.59 3.10 22.09
N ILE A 682 -6.48 2.43 21.79
CA ILE A 682 -6.46 1.00 21.48
C ILE A 682 -6.90 0.17 22.69
N SER A 683 -6.42 0.50 23.90
CA SER A 683 -6.78 -0.24 25.11
C SER A 683 -8.29 -0.15 25.40
N ASN A 684 -8.87 1.05 25.39
CA ASN A 684 -10.30 1.24 25.65
C ASN A 684 -11.19 0.61 24.57
N LEU A 685 -10.77 0.64 23.30
CA LEU A 685 -11.49 -0.07 22.23
C LEU A 685 -11.44 -1.59 22.42
N SER A 686 -10.30 -2.12 22.89
CA SER A 686 -10.10 -3.55 23.10
C SER A 686 -10.87 -4.11 24.29
N ASP A 687 -11.21 -3.27 25.27
CA ASP A 687 -12.08 -3.66 26.40
C ASP A 687 -13.45 -4.17 25.93
N GLY A 688 -13.93 -3.70 24.77
CA GLY A 688 -15.14 -4.21 24.14
C GLY A 688 -16.45 -3.94 24.90
N THR A 689 -16.41 -3.14 25.97
CA THR A 689 -17.55 -2.90 26.88
C THR A 689 -18.47 -1.75 26.47
N TYR A 690 -18.03 -0.90 25.52
CA TYR A 690 -18.74 0.33 25.15
C TYR A 690 -19.83 0.07 24.12
N GLN A 691 -21.06 0.52 24.38
CA GLN A 691 -22.16 0.47 23.41
C GLN A 691 -22.18 1.67 22.46
N ILE A 692 -21.60 2.81 22.86
CA ILE A 692 -21.51 4.01 22.02
C ILE A 692 -20.07 4.52 22.00
N ILE A 693 -19.54 4.73 20.79
CA ILE A 693 -18.20 5.26 20.57
C ILE A 693 -18.32 6.53 19.72
N VAL A 694 -17.85 7.66 20.25
CA VAL A 694 -17.88 8.96 19.58
C VAL A 694 -16.46 9.41 19.27
N PHE A 695 -16.16 9.60 17.99
CA PHE A 695 -14.91 10.19 17.52
C PHE A 695 -15.14 11.64 17.12
N VAL A 696 -14.30 12.55 17.61
CA VAL A 696 -14.27 13.95 17.17
C VAL A 696 -12.85 14.28 16.72
N GLY A 697 -12.60 14.46 15.42
CA GLY A 697 -11.22 14.68 14.97
C GLY A 697 -10.97 14.87 13.47
N ASN A 698 -9.71 15.07 13.11
CA ASN A 698 -9.26 15.18 11.73
C ASN A 698 -8.91 13.79 11.16
N ILE A 699 -9.50 13.46 10.02
CA ILE A 699 -9.23 12.22 9.27
C ILE A 699 -8.29 12.54 8.11
N PHE A 700 -7.23 11.76 7.97
CA PHE A 700 -6.35 11.77 6.81
C PHE A 700 -6.77 10.63 5.87
N TYR A 701 -7.39 11.02 4.77
CA TYR A 701 -7.89 10.09 3.77
C TYR A 701 -6.78 9.61 2.84
N SER A 702 -6.61 8.30 2.79
CA SER A 702 -5.75 7.67 1.80
C SER A 702 -6.55 7.23 0.59
N LYS A 703 -6.33 7.93 -0.53
CA LYS A 703 -6.87 7.53 -1.85
C LYS A 703 -6.36 6.15 -2.28
N TRP A 704 -5.14 5.82 -1.89
CA TRP A 704 -4.47 4.57 -2.28
C TRP A 704 -4.85 3.40 -1.39
N SER A 705 -5.24 3.62 -0.13
CA SER A 705 -5.67 2.55 0.76
C SER A 705 -6.71 3.11 1.74
N PRO A 706 -8.00 3.17 1.36
CA PRO A 706 -9.04 3.77 2.20
C PRO A 706 -9.10 3.17 3.62
N LYS A 707 -8.86 1.85 3.76
CA LYS A 707 -8.79 1.16 5.06
C LYS A 707 -7.65 1.68 5.97
N ASN A 708 -6.56 2.17 5.38
CA ASN A 708 -5.42 2.77 6.09
C ASN A 708 -5.56 4.30 6.19
N SER A 709 -6.74 4.86 5.95
CA SER A 709 -7.04 6.21 6.42
C SER A 709 -6.89 6.23 7.94
N PHE A 710 -6.56 7.38 8.53
CA PHE A 710 -6.19 7.43 9.94
C PHE A 710 -6.60 8.74 10.64
N PHE A 711 -6.68 8.67 11.96
CA PHE A 711 -6.64 9.82 12.85
C PHE A 711 -5.21 10.08 13.29
N LEU A 712 -4.84 11.35 13.39
CA LEU A 712 -3.60 11.77 14.04
C LEU A 712 -3.92 12.09 15.50
N THR A 713 -3.37 11.30 16.42
CA THR A 713 -3.59 11.46 17.86
C THR A 713 -2.77 12.63 18.40
N ASN A 714 -3.06 13.07 19.64
CA ASN A 714 -2.41 14.26 20.20
C ASN A 714 -0.91 14.07 20.50
N ASP A 715 -0.46 12.82 20.63
CA ASP A 715 0.94 12.39 20.75
C ASP A 715 1.63 12.15 19.38
N ASN A 716 1.05 12.66 18.28
CA ASN A 716 1.53 12.54 16.90
C ASN A 716 1.68 11.10 16.36
N HIS A 717 1.02 10.16 17.03
CA HIS A 717 0.85 8.79 16.53
C HIS A 717 -0.41 8.71 15.66
N ILE A 718 -0.59 7.57 15.01
CA ILE A 718 -1.74 7.35 14.12
C ILE A 718 -2.56 6.16 14.58
N VAL A 719 -3.88 6.30 14.42
CA VAL A 719 -4.84 5.21 14.61
C VAL A 719 -5.58 5.03 13.30
N THR A 720 -5.38 3.91 12.63
CA THR A 720 -5.98 3.61 11.33
C THR A 720 -7.42 3.09 11.49
N PHE A 721 -8.26 3.29 10.49
CA PHE A 721 -9.61 2.72 10.47
C PHE A 721 -9.58 1.18 10.42
N ASN A 722 -8.57 0.59 9.77
CA ASN A 722 -8.35 -0.85 9.77
C ASN A 722 -8.08 -1.39 11.19
N GLU A 723 -7.22 -0.75 11.97
CA GLU A 723 -6.97 -1.14 13.38
C GLU A 723 -8.25 -1.05 14.21
N ILE A 724 -9.01 0.06 14.09
CA ILE A 724 -10.29 0.23 14.79
C ILE A 724 -11.24 -0.92 14.41
N ASN A 725 -11.41 -1.21 13.12
CA ASN A 725 -12.30 -2.27 12.66
C ASN A 725 -11.86 -3.66 13.14
N GLN A 726 -10.56 -3.96 13.12
CA GLN A 726 -10.03 -5.24 13.58
C GLN A 726 -10.26 -5.45 15.09
N ILE A 727 -10.05 -4.40 15.90
CA ILE A 727 -10.28 -4.46 17.35
C ILE A 727 -11.77 -4.71 17.63
N LEU A 728 -12.66 -3.95 16.98
CA LEU A 728 -14.10 -4.12 17.15
C LEU A 728 -14.60 -5.48 16.66
N SER A 729 -13.99 -6.04 15.62
CA SER A 729 -14.35 -7.36 15.07
C SER A 729 -13.91 -8.52 15.98
N LYS A 730 -12.83 -8.32 16.76
CA LYS A 730 -12.28 -9.29 17.72
C LYS A 730 -12.98 -9.28 19.08
N ASN A 731 -13.97 -8.40 19.29
CA ASN A 731 -14.67 -8.31 20.55
C ASN A 731 -15.37 -9.66 20.88
N SER A 732 -14.98 -10.27 21.99
CA SER A 732 -15.56 -11.52 22.49
C SER A 732 -16.91 -11.30 23.17
N LEU A 733 -17.18 -10.08 23.62
CA LEU A 733 -18.47 -9.69 24.17
C LEU A 733 -19.47 -9.55 23.01
N LYS A 734 -20.71 -10.04 23.20
CA LYS A 734 -21.80 -9.91 22.21
C LYS A 734 -22.30 -8.46 22.01
N ILE A 735 -21.53 -7.46 22.43
CA ILE A 735 -21.86 -6.04 22.33
C ILE A 735 -21.51 -5.53 20.93
N GLN A 736 -22.49 -4.91 20.27
CA GLN A 736 -22.30 -4.28 18.96
C GLN A 736 -22.30 -2.75 19.10
N PRO A 737 -21.15 -2.07 19.10
CA PRO A 737 -21.12 -0.62 19.33
C PRO A 737 -21.79 0.15 18.19
N PHE A 738 -22.42 1.27 18.55
CA PHE A 738 -22.77 2.33 17.62
C PHE A 738 -21.62 3.35 17.53
N ILE A 739 -21.24 3.75 16.32
CA ILE A 739 -20.11 4.65 16.12
C ILE A 739 -20.61 5.99 15.55
N PHE A 740 -20.17 7.09 16.16
CA PHE A 740 -20.47 8.44 15.71
C PHE A 740 -19.18 9.18 15.36
N PHE A 741 -19.02 9.58 14.10
CA PHE A 741 -17.87 10.38 13.64
C PHE A 741 -18.26 11.83 13.43
N ASN A 742 -17.64 12.73 14.16
CA ASN A 742 -17.64 14.16 13.88
C ASN A 742 -16.27 14.56 13.35
N SER A 743 -16.14 14.76 12.05
CA SER A 743 -14.82 14.84 11.44
C SER A 743 -14.65 15.94 10.41
N GLN A 744 -13.39 16.32 10.21
CA GLN A 744 -12.93 16.99 8.99
C GLN A 744 -12.01 16.04 8.25
N ILE A 745 -12.04 16.06 6.93
CA ILE A 745 -11.22 15.16 6.11
C ILE A 745 -10.18 15.97 5.35
N TYR A 746 -8.93 15.52 5.46
CA TYR A 746 -7.77 16.01 4.72
C TYR A 746 -7.26 14.91 3.79
N ASP A 747 -6.62 15.30 2.69
CA ASP A 747 -5.79 14.36 1.94
C ASP A 747 -4.47 14.10 2.69
N ILE A 748 -3.70 13.11 2.23
CA ILE A 748 -2.39 12.79 2.80
C ILE A 748 -1.39 13.96 2.73
N ASN A 749 -1.62 14.98 1.91
CA ASN A 749 -0.78 16.17 1.80
C ASN A 749 -1.25 17.31 2.73
N GLY A 750 -2.21 17.05 3.62
CA GLY A 750 -2.73 18.02 4.56
C GLY A 750 -3.69 19.04 3.93
N ARG A 751 -4.20 18.79 2.71
CA ARG A 751 -5.19 19.66 2.05
C ARG A 751 -6.59 19.22 2.42
N LYS A 752 -7.41 20.15 2.91
CA LYS A 752 -8.80 19.87 3.28
C LYS A 752 -9.62 19.47 2.06
N ILE A 753 -10.31 18.33 2.14
CA ILE A 753 -11.17 17.81 1.08
C ILE A 753 -12.57 18.42 1.21
N ARG A 754 -13.10 18.97 0.12
CA ARG A 754 -14.43 19.61 0.11
C ARG A 754 -15.59 18.62 -0.08
N ASN A 755 -15.43 17.62 -0.95
CA ASN A 755 -16.44 16.58 -1.22
C ASN A 755 -16.09 15.30 -0.46
N THR A 756 -16.55 15.20 0.78
CA THR A 756 -16.13 14.13 1.71
C THR A 756 -17.00 12.89 1.65
N LEU A 757 -18.20 12.94 1.04
CA LEU A 757 -19.15 11.81 1.02
C LEU A 757 -18.54 10.55 0.40
N THR A 758 -18.03 10.65 -0.84
CA THR A 758 -17.46 9.50 -1.56
C THR A 758 -16.25 8.95 -0.81
N ASN A 759 -15.34 9.83 -0.40
CA ASN A 759 -14.09 9.41 0.27
C ASN A 759 -14.36 8.76 1.62
N PHE A 760 -15.24 9.33 2.44
CA PHE A 760 -15.61 8.72 3.71
C PHE A 760 -16.40 7.42 3.52
N GLY A 761 -17.25 7.36 2.48
CA GLY A 761 -17.91 6.13 2.05
C GLY A 761 -16.92 5.00 1.76
N GLU A 762 -15.82 5.29 1.06
CA GLU A 762 -14.75 4.31 0.82
C GLU A 762 -14.09 3.81 2.12
N ILE A 763 -13.98 4.67 3.15
CA ILE A 763 -13.43 4.30 4.48
C ILE A 763 -14.39 3.38 5.22
N VAL A 764 -15.66 3.79 5.39
CA VAL A 764 -16.62 3.04 6.21
C VAL A 764 -17.11 1.76 5.56
N ALA A 765 -17.01 1.63 4.23
CA ALA A 765 -17.29 0.40 3.51
C ALA A 765 -16.40 -0.78 3.96
N GLN A 766 -15.28 -0.51 4.65
CA GLN A 766 -14.35 -1.51 5.15
C GLN A 766 -14.79 -2.11 6.50
N PHE A 767 -15.78 -1.54 7.19
CA PHE A 767 -16.22 -2.01 8.50
C PHE A 767 -17.06 -3.29 8.43
N ASP A 768 -16.91 -4.17 9.42
CA ASP A 768 -17.83 -5.30 9.59
C ASP A 768 -19.14 -4.84 10.24
N TYR A 769 -20.13 -4.55 9.41
CA TYR A 769 -21.48 -4.18 9.84
C TYR A 769 -22.23 -5.30 10.57
N ASN A 770 -21.70 -6.52 10.72
CA ASN A 770 -22.26 -7.51 11.63
C ASN A 770 -21.80 -7.31 13.08
N LYS A 771 -20.65 -6.68 13.29
CA LYS A 771 -20.03 -6.47 14.61
C LYS A 771 -20.35 -5.11 15.22
N ILE A 772 -20.96 -4.21 14.45
CA ILE A 772 -21.38 -2.89 14.91
C ILE A 772 -22.88 -2.69 14.66
N THR A 773 -23.51 -1.83 15.47
CA THR A 773 -24.93 -1.48 15.26
C THR A 773 -25.08 -0.62 14.00
N GLY A 774 -24.15 0.31 13.77
CA GLY A 774 -24.11 1.20 12.60
C GLY A 774 -23.21 2.42 12.82
N ILE A 775 -23.05 3.24 11.78
CA ILE A 775 -22.17 4.42 11.80
C ILE A 775 -22.96 5.65 11.40
N VAL A 776 -22.94 6.70 12.23
CA VAL A 776 -23.35 8.05 11.81
C VAL A 776 -22.11 8.91 11.65
N SER A 777 -22.05 9.69 10.57
CA SER A 777 -20.97 10.65 10.36
C SER A 777 -21.49 12.04 10.07
N LYS A 778 -20.78 13.04 10.59
CA LYS A 778 -20.88 14.43 10.20
C LYS A 778 -19.49 14.91 9.78
N ASN A 779 -19.25 14.91 8.47
CA ASN A 779 -17.95 15.24 7.89
C ASN A 779 -17.86 16.69 7.42
N TYR A 780 -18.94 17.45 7.60
CA TYR A 780 -19.01 18.87 7.30
C TYR A 780 -18.98 19.64 8.62
N PRO A 781 -17.91 20.41 8.92
CA PRO A 781 -17.65 20.95 10.25
C PRO A 781 -18.47 22.21 10.55
N ILE A 782 -19.80 22.07 10.55
CA ILE A 782 -20.73 23.07 11.07
C ILE A 782 -21.08 22.67 12.49
N PHE A 783 -20.94 23.63 13.41
CA PHE A 783 -21.51 23.54 14.75
C PHE A 783 -22.31 24.80 15.07
N ASN A 784 -23.63 24.70 14.97
CA ASN A 784 -24.62 25.75 15.24
C ASN A 784 -25.83 25.17 15.99
N ASP A 785 -26.82 26.00 16.30
CA ASP A 785 -28.02 25.57 17.04
C ASP A 785 -28.80 24.44 16.35
N GLU A 786 -28.86 24.44 15.01
CA GLU A 786 -29.50 23.38 14.22
C GLU A 786 -28.78 22.03 14.47
N THR A 787 -27.45 22.01 14.41
CA THR A 787 -26.66 20.78 14.66
C THR A 787 -26.74 20.33 16.12
N LYS A 788 -26.74 21.23 17.10
CA LYS A 788 -26.96 20.89 18.53
C LYS A 788 -28.30 20.19 18.71
N GLN A 789 -29.35 20.73 18.09
CA GLN A 789 -30.68 20.15 18.14
C GLN A 789 -30.71 18.76 17.48
N ILE A 790 -30.12 18.59 16.30
CA ILE A 790 -30.10 17.30 15.61
C ILE A 790 -29.35 16.26 16.46
N THR A 791 -28.16 16.59 16.97
CA THR A 791 -27.35 15.67 17.79
C THR A 791 -28.09 15.24 19.06
N SER A 792 -28.62 16.18 19.84
CA SER A 792 -29.36 15.87 21.08
C SER A 792 -30.63 15.07 20.80
N SER A 793 -31.43 15.48 19.80
CA SER A 793 -32.66 14.78 19.43
C SER A 793 -32.38 13.37 18.91
N PHE A 794 -31.28 13.18 18.18
CA PHE A 794 -30.85 11.87 17.70
C PHE A 794 -30.60 10.93 18.89
N PHE A 795 -29.73 11.32 19.83
CA PHE A 795 -29.39 10.46 20.97
C PHE A 795 -30.58 10.21 21.90
N ILE A 796 -31.43 11.22 22.17
CA ILE A 796 -32.66 11.02 22.96
C ILE A 796 -33.57 9.96 22.32
N ASN A 797 -33.79 10.05 21.00
CA ASN A 797 -34.58 9.03 20.31
C ASN A 797 -33.89 7.66 20.34
N PHE A 798 -32.57 7.64 20.19
CA PHE A 798 -31.78 6.41 20.15
C PHE A 798 -31.80 5.67 21.51
N PHE A 799 -31.69 6.40 22.62
CA PHE A 799 -31.84 5.86 23.98
C PHE A 799 -33.23 5.31 24.26
N ASN A 800 -34.26 5.87 23.61
CA ASN A 800 -35.63 5.33 23.63
C ASN A 800 -35.82 4.08 22.77
N LYS A 801 -34.75 3.31 22.51
CA LYS A 801 -34.74 2.06 21.73
C LYS A 801 -35.33 2.20 20.32
N THR A 802 -35.31 3.40 19.73
CA THR A 802 -35.66 3.57 18.32
C THR A 802 -34.47 3.20 17.44
N SER A 803 -34.74 2.66 16.24
CA SER A 803 -33.68 2.33 15.30
C SER A 803 -32.95 3.59 14.82
N GLN A 804 -31.65 3.48 14.53
CA GLN A 804 -30.81 4.63 14.15
C GLN A 804 -31.38 5.49 13.02
N GLY A 805 -31.95 4.85 11.98
CA GLY A 805 -32.56 5.56 10.86
C GLY A 805 -33.78 6.39 11.27
N VAL A 806 -34.64 5.83 12.11
CA VAL A 806 -35.80 6.53 12.68
C VAL A 806 -35.36 7.64 13.64
N SER A 807 -34.35 7.40 14.48
CA SER A 807 -33.81 8.42 15.39
C SER A 807 -33.30 9.63 14.62
N LEU A 808 -32.55 9.41 13.53
CA LEU A 808 -32.02 10.48 12.69
C LEU A 808 -33.12 11.20 11.91
N LEU A 809 -34.11 10.46 11.39
CA LEU A 809 -35.27 11.06 10.70
C LEU A 809 -36.07 11.97 11.64
N LYS A 810 -36.38 11.50 12.85
CA LYS A 810 -37.10 12.30 13.86
C LYS A 810 -36.32 13.54 14.26
N ALA A 811 -35.00 13.41 14.47
CA ALA A 811 -34.14 14.55 14.78
C ALA A 811 -34.17 15.63 13.69
N ARG A 812 -34.14 15.21 12.41
CA ARG A 812 -34.30 16.13 11.26
C ARG A 812 -35.67 16.79 11.23
N GLN A 813 -36.74 16.03 11.40
CA GLN A 813 -38.11 16.55 11.41
C GLN A 813 -38.32 17.59 12.52
N GLN A 814 -37.81 17.33 13.72
CA GLN A 814 -37.88 18.28 14.85
C GLN A 814 -37.09 19.56 14.57
N CYS A 815 -35.91 19.45 13.94
CA CYS A 815 -35.13 20.61 13.52
C CYS A 815 -35.87 21.45 12.46
N ILE A 816 -36.46 20.80 11.46
CA ILE A 816 -37.27 21.46 10.42
C ILE A 816 -38.48 22.15 11.05
N ALA A 817 -39.21 21.48 11.94
CA ALA A 817 -40.39 22.03 12.60
C ALA A 817 -40.07 23.32 13.38
N ARG A 818 -39.01 23.29 14.23
CA ARG A 818 -38.58 24.50 14.96
C ARG A 818 -38.09 25.62 14.05
N LYS A 819 -37.45 25.28 12.93
CA LYS A 819 -37.05 26.28 11.93
C LYS A 819 -38.26 26.91 11.27
N MET A 820 -39.29 26.12 10.96
CA MET A 820 -40.56 26.63 10.46
C MET A 820 -41.25 27.52 11.49
N GLU A 821 -41.28 27.15 12.76
CA GLU A 821 -41.80 28.00 13.86
C GLU A 821 -41.06 29.33 13.93
N LYS A 822 -39.71 29.35 13.94
CA LYS A 822 -38.93 30.60 13.96
C LYS A 822 -39.17 31.48 12.74
N ILE A 823 -39.27 30.90 11.55
CA ILE A 823 -39.57 31.63 10.31
C ILE A 823 -40.97 32.22 10.38
N LEU A 824 -41.96 31.46 10.87
CA LEU A 824 -43.32 31.95 11.07
C LEU A 824 -43.38 33.06 12.13
N GLU A 825 -42.63 32.95 13.23
CA GLU A 825 -42.53 34.00 14.26
C GLU A 825 -41.85 35.28 13.75
N GLN A 826 -40.79 35.16 12.95
CA GLN A 826 -40.16 36.31 12.28
C GLN A 826 -41.09 36.91 11.24
N GLN A 827 -41.81 36.09 10.49
CA GLN A 827 -42.81 36.57 9.55
C GLN A 827 -43.97 37.26 10.26
N VAL A 828 -44.46 36.77 11.41
CA VAL A 828 -45.50 37.45 12.20
C VAL A 828 -44.98 38.79 12.75
N LYS A 829 -43.68 38.90 13.05
CA LYS A 829 -43.04 40.16 13.42
C LYS A 829 -42.83 41.12 12.24
N ASP A 830 -42.57 40.59 11.04
CA ASP A 830 -42.33 41.37 9.81
C ASP A 830 -43.60 41.61 8.98
N SER A 831 -44.70 40.89 9.27
CA SER A 831 -45.99 40.96 8.57
C SER A 831 -46.86 42.10 9.09
N ILE A 832 -46.33 43.32 8.96
CA ILE A 832 -47.15 44.48 8.54
C ILE A 832 -47.12 44.62 6.99
N SER A 833 -46.34 43.83 6.24
CA SER A 833 -46.40 43.92 4.78
C SER A 833 -46.33 42.60 3.98
N LYS A 834 -47.44 42.37 3.27
CA LYS A 834 -47.66 41.65 2.00
C LYS A 834 -47.79 40.12 2.00
N ASN A 835 -49.02 39.73 1.67
CA ASN A 835 -49.46 38.44 1.14
C ASN A 835 -48.64 38.01 -0.09
N GLY A 836 -47.91 36.92 0.05
CA GLY A 836 -47.36 36.12 -1.04
C GLY A 836 -46.94 34.76 -0.50
N THR A 837 -47.35 33.67 -1.13
CA THR A 837 -46.91 32.32 -0.79
C THR A 837 -45.39 32.22 -1.01
N THR A 838 -44.64 32.12 0.07
CA THR A 838 -43.18 31.98 0.04
C THR A 838 -42.79 30.52 -0.13
N ARG A 839 -41.99 30.22 -1.16
CA ARG A 839 -41.31 28.93 -1.28
C ARG A 839 -40.19 28.87 -0.24
N ILE A 840 -40.33 27.99 0.74
CA ILE A 840 -39.28 27.71 1.73
C ILE A 840 -38.22 26.83 1.06
N ASP A 841 -37.02 27.37 0.87
CA ASP A 841 -35.90 26.60 0.32
C ASP A 841 -35.21 25.78 1.41
N LEU A 842 -35.66 24.54 1.60
CA LEU A 842 -35.00 23.55 2.46
C LEU A 842 -33.57 23.22 2.00
N ARG A 843 -33.18 23.55 0.75
CA ARG A 843 -31.79 23.36 0.26
C ARG A 843 -30.78 24.27 0.97
N SER A 844 -31.26 25.27 1.74
CA SER A 844 -30.42 26.21 2.49
C SER A 844 -29.88 25.69 3.83
N SER A 845 -30.42 24.60 4.40
CA SER A 845 -29.90 24.04 5.66
C SER A 845 -28.84 22.96 5.41
N LEU A 846 -27.59 23.40 5.41
CA LEU A 846 -26.42 22.52 5.38
C LEU A 846 -26.35 21.61 6.64
N ALA A 847 -26.97 22.00 7.76
CA ALA A 847 -26.96 21.22 9.00
C ALA A 847 -27.84 19.96 8.93
N ILE A 848 -28.98 20.01 8.24
CA ILE A 848 -29.88 18.84 8.10
C ILE A 848 -29.26 17.78 7.19
N SER A 849 -28.56 18.23 6.15
CA SER A 849 -27.93 17.37 5.13
C SER A 849 -26.55 16.85 5.53
N SER A 850 -25.92 17.39 6.59
CA SER A 850 -24.54 17.02 6.97
C SER A 850 -24.40 15.68 7.69
N TYR A 851 -25.49 15.13 8.24
CA TYR A 851 -25.48 13.84 8.94
C TYR A 851 -25.77 12.69 7.97
N LEU A 852 -24.89 11.70 7.95
CA LEU A 852 -25.00 10.54 7.07
C LEU A 852 -25.03 9.29 7.94
N LEU A 853 -25.89 8.34 7.58
CA LEU A 853 -26.00 7.04 8.25
C LEU A 853 -25.50 5.96 7.29
N PHE A 854 -24.61 5.11 7.79
CA PHE A 854 -24.07 3.95 7.08
C PHE A 854 -24.38 2.67 7.87
N GLY A 855 -24.77 1.61 7.18
CA GLY A 855 -25.16 0.33 7.77
C GLY A 855 -26.65 0.04 7.67
N LYS A 856 -27.16 -0.85 8.54
CA LYS A 856 -28.57 -1.29 8.54
C LYS A 856 -29.43 -0.29 9.34
N PRO A 857 -30.24 0.58 8.71
CA PRO A 857 -30.94 1.68 9.40
C PRO A 857 -32.01 1.25 10.41
N TRP A 858 -32.48 0.01 10.34
CA TRP A 858 -33.47 -0.57 11.25
C TRP A 858 -32.89 -1.14 12.55
N ARG A 859 -31.56 -1.24 12.68
CA ARG A 859 -30.95 -1.75 13.91
C ARG A 859 -31.13 -0.80 15.10
N LYS A 860 -31.40 -1.40 16.26
CA LYS A 860 -31.49 -0.75 17.57
C LYS A 860 -30.22 -1.05 18.36
N ILE A 861 -29.86 -0.17 19.29
CA ILE A 861 -28.76 -0.44 20.21
C ILE A 861 -29.13 -1.61 21.14
N SER A 862 -28.27 -2.62 21.19
CA SER A 862 -28.40 -3.73 22.14
C SER A 862 -28.04 -3.26 23.54
N SER A 863 -28.93 -3.46 24.51
CA SER A 863 -28.70 -3.17 25.94
C SER A 863 -27.87 -4.23 26.62
#